data_AF-A0A846C4E2-F1
#
_entry.id   AF-A0A846C4E2-F1
#
_cell.length_a   1.000
_cell.length_b   1.000
_cell.length_c   1.000
_cell.angle_alpha   90.00
_cell.angle_beta   90.00
_cell.angle_gamma   90.00
#
_symmetry.space_group_name_H-M   'P 1'
#
loop_
_entity.id
_entity.type
_entity.pdbx_description
1 polymer ?
#
loop_
_entity_poly.entity_id
_entity_poly.type
_entity_poly.pdbx_seq_one_letter_code
_entity_poly.pdbx_strand_id
1 'polypeptide(L)'
;METLRRVWHFLNTDIRELGTAGDITVTGAEVSKAGLELAIAFGLLGSTLAPAGVVAAGLSFVGLGRKGLHLLRSKTKNSPSLEQWVALAFPLAYLESFDALVRRNYWLGKNISGGVSDKERQDLEQQIEQLLELQLDEELAKEALTYFPESLLGQALNQQLSHFLKQAGLEQDTISIVTGWVAWETTARVDLLPKYEPEGMRQRLGLLLAAAKERGATQKYSSIESYLKEQISPNPSDPRLQEQWKVLGEKSIRLLDIYVPLKAQLLDGNGKVNMKTKDLGSWAIQQLTNPEQNGQVMFIQGGPGRGKTVFCRMFANWVRQHLHPLWTPILIRLRDIDAFEANIENTLRAAVKADFAKSDHGWLTDSNTRFLFLLDGFDELRLEGRTTGGIEKFLKQVGNLQASCKNNPQLGHQFLVTGRELALQGIEQFLPRNLKRVEIALIDKQLQHQWLSKWGNLIGKNKASTFRKFLRAQTCPKRVKQLAQEPLLLYLLAAMHRDGRLTIHMFKGANRTEAKILIYQTALDWVLTQQRPEQLNFELTEQETEDLRRILTEAGLCVTQAGGESASIAMIEERIKGDDRAKELLEKAKQRLGDNPLRNALASFYLRPAHTKEGAVEFVHKSFGEFFCAKRLQESLEEWTESGKKRQRFYLNDEQLAEEIYDLFGYGGLTPEIVDYLMALLAASEEFRPIELFERLENFYLRWCDGEFIDIPEETILQKTTWRLQNQGISLGQRQVDIYTGLNVMILLLELHRYAQVKNRLKNKVTFHPCSQPDSEGFDAQRLLRILNYSNSNKLGTFRETVGLFLKGADLNRVKLSGTDLRGTNLSGADLSGTKLIGTDLNGANLIGANLSRANLIGANLSDTDLSGADLRGSKLRGADLSGAELRIANIIGADISGANLIGTYLNAAKLSGANLIGAELGGVYLIGANLRGTDFRGANLRGAKLSHANLNSANLSRANLSHANLENISWDEDTKWENVKGWETAINVPTALLREL
;
A
#
# COMPACT_ATOMS: atom_id res chain seq x y z
N MET A 1 58.78 1.74 -13.68
CA MET A 1 59.74 1.78 -12.54
C MET A 1 60.79 2.88 -12.71
N GLU A 2 61.41 3.00 -13.88
CA GLU A 2 62.42 4.04 -14.17
C GLU A 2 61.82 5.45 -14.35
N THR A 3 60.62 5.54 -14.92
CA THR A 3 59.77 6.75 -14.98
C THR A 3 59.24 7.17 -13.60
N LEU A 4 58.84 6.21 -12.77
CA LEU A 4 58.45 6.42 -11.36
C LEU A 4 59.62 6.93 -10.51
N ARG A 5 60.85 6.44 -10.76
CA ARG A 5 62.06 7.01 -10.15
C ARG A 5 62.30 8.44 -10.62
N ARG A 6 62.14 8.77 -11.90
CA ARG A 6 62.32 10.16 -12.40
C ARG A 6 61.32 11.16 -11.83
N VAL A 7 60.07 10.77 -11.62
CA VAL A 7 59.01 11.64 -11.05
C VAL A 7 59.14 11.79 -9.53
N TRP A 8 59.47 10.69 -8.82
CA TRP A 8 59.82 10.77 -7.40
C TRP A 8 61.11 11.58 -7.20
N HIS A 9 62.07 11.47 -8.11
CA HIS A 9 63.27 12.31 -8.15
C HIS A 9 62.86 13.78 -8.39
N PHE A 10 62.05 14.10 -9.40
CA PHE A 10 61.56 15.47 -9.68
C PHE A 10 60.82 16.13 -8.49
N LEU A 11 60.12 15.34 -7.67
CA LEU A 11 59.41 15.82 -6.48
C LEU A 11 60.30 15.91 -5.22
N ASN A 12 61.49 15.28 -5.21
CA ASN A 12 62.37 15.18 -4.03
C ASN A 12 63.86 15.52 -4.27
N THR A 13 64.30 15.98 -5.44
CA THR A 13 65.67 16.49 -5.61
C THR A 13 65.80 17.93 -5.16
N ASP A 14 66.84 18.16 -4.36
CA ASP A 14 67.33 19.48 -4.00
C ASP A 14 67.63 20.34 -5.24
N ILE A 15 67.28 21.60 -5.11
CA ILE A 15 67.09 22.66 -6.12
C ILE A 15 68.33 23.02 -6.97
N ARG A 16 69.42 22.23 -6.97
CA ARG A 16 70.69 22.59 -7.62
C ARG A 16 71.01 21.89 -8.94
N GLU A 17 70.30 20.83 -9.33
CA GLU A 17 70.61 20.09 -10.59
C GLU A 17 69.74 20.48 -11.80
N LEU A 18 68.81 21.43 -11.68
CA LEU A 18 68.11 22.03 -12.82
C LEU A 18 68.95 23.11 -13.55
N GLY A 19 70.26 23.13 -13.33
CA GLY A 19 71.19 24.11 -13.88
C GLY A 19 71.89 23.71 -15.19
N THR A 20 71.63 22.53 -15.76
CA THR A 20 72.41 22.04 -16.93
C THR A 20 71.57 21.48 -18.08
N ALA A 21 70.34 21.97 -18.26
CA ALA A 21 69.67 21.89 -19.55
C ALA A 21 69.31 23.33 -19.96
N GLY A 22 70.21 23.95 -20.71
CA GLY A 22 69.92 25.19 -21.41
C GLY A 22 68.73 24.98 -22.34
N ASP A 23 67.88 26.01 -22.40
CA ASP A 23 66.65 26.14 -23.18
C ASP A 23 65.37 25.90 -22.38
N ILE A 24 64.99 26.91 -21.59
CA ILE A 24 63.60 27.15 -21.20
C ILE A 24 63.26 28.54 -21.75
N THR A 25 62.61 28.58 -22.92
CA THR A 25 62.17 29.82 -23.57
C THR A 25 60.67 29.82 -23.89
N VAL A 26 59.95 30.71 -23.19
CA VAL A 26 59.03 31.73 -23.72
C VAL A 26 57.59 31.38 -24.16
N THR A 27 57.12 30.13 -24.29
CA THR A 27 55.72 29.92 -24.78
C THR A 27 54.78 29.16 -23.84
N GLY A 28 53.50 29.58 -23.78
CA GLY A 28 52.42 28.94 -23.01
C GLY A 28 52.16 27.48 -23.42
N ALA A 29 52.58 27.09 -24.62
CA ALA A 29 52.49 25.73 -25.15
C ALA A 29 53.28 24.69 -24.33
N GLU A 30 54.46 25.05 -23.81
CA GLU A 30 55.30 24.13 -23.02
C GLU A 30 54.79 23.93 -21.58
N VAL A 31 54.02 24.90 -21.05
CA VAL A 31 53.38 24.80 -19.74
C VAL A 31 52.13 23.92 -19.81
N SER A 32 51.35 24.03 -20.89
CA SER A 32 50.26 23.09 -21.20
C SER A 32 50.79 21.68 -21.41
N LYS A 33 51.94 21.52 -22.10
CA LYS A 33 52.67 20.26 -22.25
C LYS A 33 53.13 19.69 -20.91
N ALA A 34 53.70 20.50 -20.01
CA ALA A 34 54.08 20.06 -18.67
C ALA A 34 52.87 19.67 -17.79
N GLY A 35 51.72 20.35 -17.94
CA GLY A 35 50.47 20.01 -17.26
C GLY A 35 49.86 18.69 -17.74
N LEU A 36 49.90 18.44 -19.05
CA LEU A 36 49.49 17.17 -19.66
C LEU A 36 50.46 16.03 -19.31
N GLU A 37 51.77 16.29 -19.38
CA GLU A 37 52.83 15.35 -18.97
C GLU A 37 52.75 15.02 -17.47
N LEU A 38 52.32 15.97 -16.62
CA LEU A 38 51.99 15.72 -15.21
C LEU A 38 50.76 14.79 -15.06
N ALA A 39 49.70 15.01 -15.84
CA ALA A 39 48.53 14.12 -15.85
C ALA A 39 48.88 12.70 -16.33
N ILE A 40 49.76 12.57 -17.31
CA ILE A 40 50.30 11.30 -17.82
C ILE A 40 51.22 10.65 -16.77
N ALA A 41 52.12 11.41 -16.14
CA ALA A 41 53.08 10.93 -15.14
C ALA A 41 52.44 10.47 -13.81
N PHE A 42 51.27 11.01 -13.46
CA PHE A 42 50.45 10.54 -12.34
C PHE A 42 49.54 9.34 -12.69
N GLY A 43 49.69 8.76 -13.89
CA GLY A 43 49.01 7.53 -14.29
C GLY A 43 47.54 7.68 -14.65
N LEU A 44 47.06 8.90 -14.92
CA LEU A 44 45.65 9.16 -15.25
C LEU A 44 45.28 8.88 -16.72
N LEU A 45 46.27 8.72 -17.61
CA LEU A 45 46.07 8.30 -19.01
C LEU A 45 46.98 7.15 -19.45
N GLY A 46 47.82 6.61 -18.57
CA GLY A 46 48.73 5.52 -18.94
C GLY A 46 49.43 4.84 -17.77
N SER A 47 49.14 3.56 -17.64
CA SER A 47 49.94 2.49 -16.99
C SER A 47 49.90 2.35 -15.46
N THR A 48 49.37 1.20 -15.04
CA THR A 48 49.73 0.39 -13.85
C THR A 48 49.18 0.72 -12.46
N LEU A 49 48.46 1.80 -12.26
CA LEU A 49 47.59 1.94 -11.10
C LEU A 49 46.24 2.50 -11.59
N ALA A 50 45.15 1.84 -11.23
CA ALA A 50 43.82 2.45 -11.33
C ALA A 50 43.86 3.89 -10.75
N PRO A 51 42.93 4.80 -11.08
CA PRO A 51 42.82 6.11 -10.42
C PRO A 51 42.90 6.02 -8.88
N ALA A 52 42.66 4.85 -8.29
CA ALA A 52 42.97 4.47 -6.91
C ALA A 52 44.44 4.67 -6.42
N GLY A 53 45.45 4.71 -7.30
CA GLY A 53 46.87 4.78 -6.90
C GLY A 53 47.32 6.13 -6.35
N VAL A 54 46.87 7.24 -6.96
CA VAL A 54 47.13 8.61 -6.44
C VAL A 54 46.34 8.86 -5.15
N VAL A 55 45.23 8.14 -4.98
CA VAL A 55 44.28 8.26 -3.87
C VAL A 55 44.79 7.56 -2.62
N ALA A 56 45.58 6.49 -2.79
CA ALA A 56 46.31 5.86 -1.69
C ALA A 56 47.34 6.82 -1.03
N ALA A 57 47.74 7.90 -1.70
CA ALA A 57 48.65 8.92 -1.18
C ALA A 57 47.96 10.12 -0.49
N GLY A 58 46.61 10.18 -0.46
CA GLY A 58 45.86 11.17 0.34
C GLY A 58 45.97 12.65 -0.08
N LEU A 59 46.44 12.95 -1.29
CA LEU A 59 46.57 14.33 -1.78
C LEU A 59 45.38 14.72 -2.67
N SER A 60 44.68 15.81 -2.35
CA SER A 60 43.61 16.35 -3.20
C SER A 60 44.19 16.98 -4.47
N PHE A 61 43.52 16.82 -5.62
CA PHE A 61 43.94 17.41 -6.89
C PHE A 61 43.88 18.95 -6.85
N VAL A 62 42.95 19.56 -6.11
CA VAL A 62 43.02 20.98 -5.70
C VAL A 62 44.37 21.33 -5.05
N GLY A 63 44.91 20.46 -4.20
CA GLY A 63 46.23 20.63 -3.57
C GLY A 63 47.40 20.47 -4.55
N LEU A 64 47.28 19.58 -5.54
CA LEU A 64 48.25 19.41 -6.63
C LEU A 64 48.22 20.59 -7.61
N GLY A 65 47.04 21.08 -8.00
CA GLY A 65 46.87 22.29 -8.79
C GLY A 65 47.42 23.51 -8.07
N ARG A 66 47.14 23.66 -6.77
CA ARG A 66 47.75 24.70 -5.92
C ARG A 66 49.28 24.60 -5.89
N LYS A 67 49.84 23.41 -5.70
CA LYS A 67 51.30 23.19 -5.70
C LYS A 67 51.91 23.42 -7.08
N GLY A 68 51.24 23.03 -8.16
CA GLY A 68 51.67 23.25 -9.55
C GLY A 68 51.72 24.73 -9.91
N LEU A 69 50.66 25.48 -9.58
CA LEU A 69 50.61 26.94 -9.73
C LEU A 69 51.67 27.64 -8.86
N HIS A 70 51.90 27.15 -7.64
CA HIS A 70 52.97 27.65 -6.77
C HIS A 70 54.38 27.34 -7.31
N LEU A 71 54.58 26.17 -7.92
CA LEU A 71 55.85 25.75 -8.54
C LEU A 71 56.15 26.60 -9.78
N LEU A 72 55.15 26.83 -10.63
CA LEU A 72 55.23 27.75 -11.76
C LEU A 72 55.64 29.15 -11.31
N ARG A 73 54.97 29.67 -10.28
CA ARG A 73 55.31 30.97 -9.67
C ARG A 73 56.75 31.01 -9.13
N SER A 74 57.21 29.91 -8.52
CA SER A 74 58.57 29.83 -7.97
C SER A 74 59.65 29.82 -9.06
N LYS A 75 59.32 29.32 -10.27
CA LYS A 75 60.25 29.26 -11.41
C LYS A 75 60.20 30.50 -12.30
N THR A 76 59.04 31.13 -12.52
CA THR A 76 58.88 32.24 -13.48
C THR A 76 59.02 33.64 -12.87
N LYS A 77 59.02 33.78 -11.54
CA LYS A 77 59.07 35.05 -10.78
C LYS A 77 57.95 36.08 -11.08
N ASN A 78 57.08 35.81 -12.06
CA ASN A 78 55.93 36.62 -12.45
C ASN A 78 54.61 35.91 -12.10
N SER A 79 53.50 36.65 -12.01
CA SER A 79 52.16 36.05 -11.92
C SER A 79 51.86 35.25 -13.20
N PRO A 80 51.31 34.04 -13.11
CA PRO A 80 50.97 33.24 -14.30
C PRO A 80 50.04 34.03 -15.24
N SER A 81 50.13 33.81 -16.56
CA SER A 81 49.15 34.37 -17.50
C SER A 81 47.78 33.68 -17.33
N LEU A 82 46.70 34.30 -17.82
CA LEU A 82 45.35 33.73 -17.76
C LEU A 82 45.30 32.34 -18.44
N GLU A 83 46.00 32.20 -19.57
CA GLU A 83 46.14 30.97 -20.36
C GLU A 83 46.81 29.86 -19.56
N GLN A 84 47.94 30.16 -18.91
CA GLN A 84 48.68 29.20 -18.08
C GLN A 84 47.86 28.75 -16.88
N TRP A 85 47.05 29.65 -16.31
CA TRP A 85 46.16 29.32 -15.21
C TRP A 85 45.03 28.37 -15.66
N VAL A 86 44.37 28.68 -16.79
CA VAL A 86 43.29 27.86 -17.34
C VAL A 86 43.79 26.48 -17.78
N ALA A 87 44.94 26.42 -18.45
CA ALA A 87 45.56 25.18 -18.94
C ALA A 87 45.90 24.18 -17.82
N LEU A 88 46.13 24.66 -16.59
CA LEU A 88 46.41 23.80 -15.42
C LEU A 88 45.19 23.55 -14.55
N ALA A 89 44.38 24.58 -14.29
CA ALA A 89 43.28 24.50 -13.34
C ALA A 89 42.11 23.64 -13.87
N PHE A 90 41.72 23.82 -15.14
CA PHE A 90 40.54 23.15 -15.70
C PHE A 90 40.73 21.65 -15.91
N PRO A 91 41.83 21.13 -16.50
CA PRO A 91 42.03 19.70 -16.64
C PRO A 91 42.11 18.96 -15.29
N LEU A 92 42.79 19.55 -14.30
CA LEU A 92 42.86 18.97 -12.94
C LEU A 92 41.50 18.97 -12.25
N ALA A 93 40.73 20.06 -12.35
CA ALA A 93 39.38 20.14 -11.80
C ALA A 93 38.40 19.19 -12.53
N TYR A 94 38.58 18.97 -13.83
CA TYR A 94 37.77 18.05 -14.64
C TYR A 94 37.99 16.60 -14.24
N LEU A 95 39.25 16.19 -14.08
CA LEU A 95 39.59 14.85 -13.62
C LEU A 95 39.12 14.58 -12.18
N GLU A 96 39.25 15.57 -11.29
CA GLU A 96 38.71 15.45 -9.93
C GLU A 96 37.17 15.36 -9.93
N SER A 97 36.51 16.07 -10.85
CA SER A 97 35.05 16.03 -11.01
C SER A 97 34.58 14.66 -11.49
N PHE A 98 35.29 14.09 -12.47
CA PHE A 98 35.02 12.73 -12.94
C PHE A 98 35.27 11.67 -11.84
N ASP A 99 36.42 11.71 -11.14
CA ASP A 99 36.73 10.77 -10.06
C ASP A 99 35.72 10.86 -8.91
N ALA A 100 35.33 12.07 -8.49
CA ALA A 100 34.31 12.25 -7.47
C ALA A 100 32.95 11.69 -7.89
N LEU A 101 32.57 11.90 -9.16
CA LEU A 101 31.32 11.38 -9.71
C LEU A 101 31.33 9.85 -9.78
N VAL A 102 32.45 9.23 -10.20
CA VAL A 102 32.62 7.77 -10.22
C VAL A 102 32.60 7.16 -8.81
N ARG A 103 33.18 7.85 -7.81
CA ARG A 103 33.12 7.39 -6.41
C ARG A 103 31.74 7.53 -5.78
N ARG A 104 31.01 8.59 -6.14
CA ARG A 104 29.64 8.82 -5.65
C ARG A 104 28.65 7.84 -6.31
N ASN A 105 28.83 7.53 -7.59
CA ASN A 105 27.90 6.71 -8.35
C ASN A 105 28.31 5.23 -8.40
N TYR A 106 27.58 4.40 -7.66
CA TYR A 106 27.86 2.96 -7.53
C TYR A 106 27.82 2.21 -8.86
N TRP A 107 26.90 2.57 -9.76
CA TRP A 107 26.72 1.89 -11.04
C TRP A 107 27.87 2.19 -12.01
N LEU A 108 28.30 3.46 -12.09
CA LEU A 108 29.45 3.86 -12.91
C LEU A 108 30.74 3.20 -12.43
N GLY A 109 30.98 3.19 -11.11
CA GLY A 109 32.15 2.53 -10.54
C GLY A 109 32.22 1.04 -10.85
N LYS A 110 31.07 0.34 -10.88
CA LYS A 110 31.02 -1.09 -11.22
C LYS A 110 31.27 -1.36 -12.70
N ASN A 111 30.69 -0.56 -13.61
CA ASN A 111 30.75 -0.83 -15.05
C ASN A 111 32.07 -0.37 -15.71
N ILE A 112 32.76 0.62 -15.13
CA ILE A 112 34.05 1.12 -15.64
C ILE A 112 35.24 0.24 -15.18
N SER A 113 35.01 -0.75 -14.30
CA SER A 113 36.07 -1.61 -13.74
C SER A 113 36.63 -2.70 -14.68
N GLY A 114 36.18 -2.75 -15.94
CA GLY A 114 36.75 -3.62 -16.98
C GLY A 114 38.06 -3.05 -17.54
N GLY A 115 39.13 -3.84 -17.56
CA GLY A 115 40.44 -3.41 -18.04
C GLY A 115 40.48 -3.08 -19.53
N VAL A 116 41.10 -1.95 -19.88
CA VAL A 116 41.36 -1.49 -21.26
C VAL A 116 42.43 -2.39 -21.93
N SER A 117 42.20 -2.81 -23.17
CA SER A 117 43.09 -3.69 -23.94
C SER A 117 44.31 -2.95 -24.52
N ASP A 118 45.37 -3.67 -24.88
CA ASP A 118 46.63 -3.08 -25.39
C ASP A 118 46.50 -2.39 -26.75
N LYS A 119 45.51 -2.76 -27.57
CA LYS A 119 45.25 -2.14 -28.87
C LYS A 119 44.56 -0.77 -28.74
N GLU A 120 43.77 -0.60 -27.68
CA GLU A 120 43.09 0.66 -27.33
C GLU A 120 44.05 1.69 -26.71
N ARG A 121 45.23 1.25 -26.22
CA ARG A 121 46.30 2.11 -25.69
C ARG A 121 47.01 2.92 -26.77
N GLN A 122 47.26 2.33 -27.95
CA GLN A 122 47.94 3.02 -29.05
C GLN A 122 47.08 4.14 -29.68
N ASP A 123 45.76 3.95 -29.76
CA ASP A 123 44.84 4.98 -30.28
C ASP A 123 44.71 6.19 -29.34
N LEU A 124 44.77 5.96 -28.02
CA LEU A 124 44.77 7.02 -26.99
C LEU A 124 46.07 7.85 -27.01
N GLU A 125 47.22 7.21 -27.20
CA GLU A 125 48.52 7.88 -27.31
C GLU A 125 48.58 8.79 -28.56
N GLN A 126 48.05 8.35 -29.71
CA GLN A 126 47.99 9.15 -30.95
C GLN A 126 47.04 10.36 -30.86
N GLN A 127 46.00 10.30 -30.03
CA GLN A 127 45.03 11.40 -29.87
C GLN A 127 45.45 12.42 -28.80
N ILE A 128 46.24 11.98 -27.81
CA ILE A 128 46.91 12.89 -26.87
C ILE A 128 47.94 13.78 -27.60
N GLU A 129 48.56 13.27 -28.67
CA GLU A 129 49.41 14.06 -29.58
C GLU A 129 48.62 15.17 -30.31
N GLN A 130 47.33 14.98 -30.62
CA GLN A 130 46.50 16.03 -31.24
C GLN A 130 46.09 17.15 -30.27
N LEU A 131 45.97 16.85 -28.97
CA LEU A 131 45.72 17.86 -27.91
C LEU A 131 46.96 18.73 -27.63
N LEU A 132 48.16 18.21 -27.92
CA LEU A 132 49.43 18.94 -27.78
C LEU A 132 49.61 20.06 -28.83
N GLU A 133 48.75 20.14 -29.85
CA GLU A 133 48.76 21.21 -30.87
C GLU A 133 47.82 22.39 -30.57
N LEU A 134 46.95 22.30 -29.54
CA LEU A 134 46.01 23.37 -29.18
C LEU A 134 46.74 24.55 -28.48
N GLN A 135 47.01 25.62 -29.22
CA GLN A 135 47.48 26.89 -28.67
C GLN A 135 46.32 27.63 -27.98
N LEU A 136 46.32 27.64 -26.64
CA LEU A 136 45.39 28.44 -25.83
C LEU A 136 45.83 29.91 -25.87
N ASP A 137 45.02 30.76 -26.53
CA ASP A 137 45.16 32.22 -26.49
C ASP A 137 44.29 32.84 -25.38
N GLU A 138 44.45 34.14 -25.14
CA GLU A 138 43.73 34.86 -24.08
C GLU A 138 42.21 34.90 -24.30
N GLU A 139 41.72 34.77 -25.53
CA GLU A 139 40.29 34.72 -25.84
C GLU A 139 39.68 33.35 -25.51
N LEU A 140 40.33 32.26 -25.91
CA LEU A 140 39.93 30.88 -25.59
C LEU A 140 39.99 30.62 -24.07
N ALA A 141 40.95 31.22 -23.37
CA ALA A 141 41.02 31.16 -21.91
C ALA A 141 39.86 31.91 -21.23
N LYS A 142 39.43 33.06 -21.79
CA LYS A 142 38.22 33.78 -21.33
C LYS A 142 36.95 33.01 -21.65
N GLU A 143 36.88 32.33 -22.80
CA GLU A 143 35.76 31.49 -23.19
C GLU A 143 35.57 30.31 -22.22
N ALA A 144 36.66 29.60 -21.88
CA ALA A 144 36.63 28.52 -20.88
C ALA A 144 36.20 29.01 -19.48
N LEU A 145 36.61 30.23 -19.09
CA LEU A 145 36.23 30.85 -17.81
C LEU A 145 34.78 31.34 -17.78
N THR A 146 34.21 31.70 -18.94
CA THR A 146 32.84 32.23 -19.04
C THR A 146 31.81 31.12 -19.24
N TYR A 147 32.10 30.12 -20.07
CA TYR A 147 31.23 28.95 -20.23
C TYR A 147 32.00 27.70 -20.67
N PHE A 148 32.50 26.95 -19.69
CA PHE A 148 33.32 25.77 -19.92
C PHE A 148 32.68 24.66 -20.79
N PRO A 149 31.41 24.27 -20.64
CA PRO A 149 30.84 23.14 -21.38
C PRO A 149 30.86 23.27 -22.91
N GLU A 150 30.70 24.49 -23.44
CA GLU A 150 30.73 24.76 -24.89
C GLU A 150 32.08 25.28 -25.38
N SER A 151 33.01 25.63 -24.47
CA SER A 151 34.36 26.06 -24.86
C SER A 151 35.10 24.95 -25.62
N LEU A 152 36.00 25.34 -26.53
CA LEU A 152 36.87 24.40 -27.27
C LEU A 152 37.60 23.41 -26.34
N LEU A 153 38.09 23.89 -25.19
CA LEU A 153 38.74 23.06 -24.17
C LEU A 153 37.77 22.04 -23.54
N GLY A 154 36.56 22.47 -23.18
CA GLY A 154 35.53 21.60 -22.61
C GLY A 154 35.00 20.58 -23.62
N GLN A 155 34.83 20.96 -24.88
CA GLN A 155 34.44 20.05 -25.97
C GLN A 155 35.52 18.99 -26.21
N ALA A 156 36.81 19.38 -26.25
CA ALA A 156 37.91 18.43 -26.42
C ALA A 156 38.00 17.43 -25.26
N LEU A 157 37.86 17.90 -24.01
CA LEU A 157 37.84 17.03 -22.82
C LEU A 157 36.60 16.11 -22.80
N ASN A 158 35.42 16.62 -23.14
CA ASN A 158 34.20 15.83 -23.23
C ASN A 158 34.25 14.78 -24.34
N GLN A 159 34.88 15.07 -25.49
CA GLN A 159 35.09 14.12 -26.58
C GLN A 159 35.97 12.96 -26.14
N GLN A 160 37.07 13.25 -25.43
CA GLN A 160 37.97 12.23 -24.88
C GLN A 160 37.27 11.35 -23.84
N LEU A 161 36.56 11.97 -22.89
CA LEU A 161 35.79 11.22 -21.89
C LEU A 161 34.68 10.39 -22.57
N SER A 162 34.03 10.92 -23.60
CA SER A 162 33.02 10.19 -24.36
C SER A 162 33.59 8.95 -25.04
N HIS A 163 34.78 9.07 -25.64
CA HIS A 163 35.44 7.93 -26.27
C HIS A 163 35.80 6.84 -25.26
N PHE A 164 36.38 7.24 -24.12
CA PHE A 164 36.69 6.33 -23.02
C PHE A 164 35.44 5.58 -22.50
N LEU A 165 34.32 6.31 -22.30
CA LEU A 165 33.09 5.70 -21.82
C LEU A 165 32.41 4.80 -22.87
N LYS A 166 32.53 5.11 -24.17
CA LYS A 166 32.07 4.23 -25.26
C LYS A 166 32.82 2.90 -25.25
N GLN A 167 34.14 2.94 -25.06
CA GLN A 167 34.98 1.74 -24.97
C GLN A 167 34.67 0.90 -23.72
N ALA A 168 34.25 1.54 -22.62
CA ALA A 168 33.77 0.86 -21.42
C ALA A 168 32.37 0.20 -21.58
N GLY A 169 31.76 0.25 -22.78
CA GLY A 169 30.48 -0.39 -23.10
C GLY A 169 29.25 0.39 -22.66
N LEU A 170 29.37 1.71 -22.42
CA LEU A 170 28.25 2.56 -22.01
C LEU A 170 27.47 3.09 -23.24
N GLU A 171 26.15 3.22 -23.08
CA GLU A 171 25.27 3.80 -24.11
C GLU A 171 25.48 5.31 -24.30
N GLN A 172 25.33 5.82 -25.54
CA GLN A 172 25.55 7.25 -25.88
C GLN A 172 24.83 8.23 -24.95
N ASP A 173 23.58 7.94 -24.59
CA ASP A 173 22.78 8.81 -23.72
C ASP A 173 23.37 8.93 -22.31
N THR A 174 23.89 7.82 -21.78
CA THR A 174 24.53 7.78 -20.46
C THR A 174 25.83 8.60 -20.47
N ILE A 175 26.54 8.53 -21.59
CA ILE A 175 27.79 9.27 -21.81
C ILE A 175 27.54 10.77 -21.81
N SER A 176 26.52 11.24 -22.54
CA SER A 176 26.15 12.66 -22.60
C SER A 176 25.85 13.25 -21.22
N ILE A 177 25.09 12.51 -20.39
CA ILE A 177 24.77 12.91 -19.02
C ILE A 177 26.05 13.03 -18.18
N VAL A 178 26.92 12.02 -18.22
CA VAL A 178 28.16 12.01 -17.42
C VAL A 178 29.06 13.18 -17.85
N THR A 179 29.31 13.37 -19.13
CA THR A 179 30.16 14.47 -19.63
C THR A 179 29.60 15.84 -19.28
N GLY A 180 28.28 16.03 -19.37
CA GLY A 180 27.63 17.30 -19.02
C GLY A 180 27.76 17.65 -17.54
N TRP A 181 27.57 16.67 -16.66
CA TRP A 181 27.73 16.88 -15.21
C TRP A 181 29.18 17.09 -14.79
N VAL A 182 30.12 16.36 -15.38
CA VAL A 182 31.56 16.56 -15.11
C VAL A 182 31.98 17.97 -15.53
N ALA A 183 31.55 18.44 -16.69
CA ALA A 183 31.84 19.79 -17.15
C ALA A 183 31.25 20.87 -16.22
N TRP A 184 30.04 20.67 -15.70
CA TRP A 184 29.44 21.59 -14.74
C TRP A 184 30.14 21.59 -13.36
N GLU A 185 30.42 20.41 -12.79
CA GLU A 185 31.14 20.31 -11.51
C GLU A 185 32.55 20.92 -11.59
N THR A 186 33.19 20.83 -12.77
CA THR A 186 34.50 21.46 -13.04
C THR A 186 34.44 22.95 -12.79
N THR A 187 33.44 23.65 -13.34
CA THR A 187 33.23 25.08 -13.14
C THR A 187 33.05 25.43 -11.66
N ALA A 188 32.26 24.63 -10.93
CA ALA A 188 32.02 24.84 -9.49
C ALA A 188 33.28 24.64 -8.62
N ARG A 189 34.22 23.79 -9.04
CA ARG A 189 35.49 23.56 -8.34
C ARG A 189 36.55 24.59 -8.69
N VAL A 190 36.60 25.01 -9.96
CA VAL A 190 37.48 26.10 -10.42
C VAL A 190 37.14 27.40 -9.67
N ASP A 191 35.86 27.65 -9.37
CA ASP A 191 35.37 28.75 -8.53
C ASP A 191 36.00 28.84 -7.13
N LEU A 192 36.54 27.74 -6.59
CA LEU A 192 37.15 27.70 -5.26
C LEU A 192 38.64 28.09 -5.26
N LEU A 193 39.30 28.01 -6.42
CA LEU A 193 40.73 28.25 -6.58
C LEU A 193 41.16 29.74 -6.46
N PRO A 194 40.39 30.74 -6.94
CA PRO A 194 40.77 32.16 -6.87
C PRO A 194 41.04 32.70 -5.45
N LYS A 195 40.48 32.06 -4.41
CA LYS A 195 40.72 32.42 -3.00
C LYS A 195 42.18 32.29 -2.57
N TYR A 196 42.98 31.54 -3.31
CA TYR A 196 44.39 31.29 -3.02
C TYR A 196 45.35 32.10 -3.90
N GLU A 197 44.82 32.89 -4.84
CA GLU A 197 45.60 33.73 -5.77
C GLU A 197 45.88 35.13 -5.21
N PRO A 198 46.95 35.82 -5.68
CA PRO A 198 47.24 37.22 -5.37
C PRO A 198 46.09 38.16 -5.78
N GLU A 199 45.99 39.32 -5.11
CA GLU A 199 44.86 40.24 -5.21
C GLU A 199 44.51 40.66 -6.65
N GLY A 200 45.51 40.98 -7.49
CA GLY A 200 45.27 41.38 -8.89
C GLY A 200 44.69 40.28 -9.79
N MET A 201 45.13 39.02 -9.61
CA MET A 201 44.59 37.88 -10.36
C MET A 201 43.24 37.43 -9.79
N ARG A 202 43.07 37.50 -8.47
CA ARG A 202 41.79 37.22 -7.79
C ARG A 202 40.68 38.17 -8.25
N GLN A 203 40.96 39.46 -8.40
CA GLN A 203 39.99 40.43 -8.91
C GLN A 203 39.62 40.16 -10.38
N ARG A 204 40.62 39.87 -11.24
CA ARG A 204 40.39 39.55 -12.66
C ARG A 204 39.60 38.26 -12.87
N LEU A 205 39.93 37.20 -12.13
CA LEU A 205 39.18 35.93 -12.13
C LEU A 205 37.80 36.10 -11.51
N GLY A 206 37.68 36.87 -10.42
CA GLY A 206 36.41 37.14 -9.74
C GLY A 206 35.38 37.83 -10.63
N LEU A 207 35.81 38.79 -11.47
CA LEU A 207 34.94 39.48 -12.43
C LEU A 207 34.46 38.53 -13.55
N LEU A 208 35.36 37.72 -14.11
CA LEU A 208 35.04 36.79 -15.20
C LEU A 208 34.14 35.63 -14.72
N LEU A 209 34.38 35.08 -13.54
CA LEU A 209 33.56 34.03 -12.94
C LEU A 209 32.20 34.56 -12.44
N ALA A 210 32.11 35.83 -12.05
CA ALA A 210 30.83 36.48 -11.76
C ALA A 210 29.97 36.62 -13.04
N ALA A 211 30.58 37.05 -14.16
CA ALA A 211 29.90 37.12 -15.45
C ALA A 211 29.45 35.74 -15.97
N ALA A 212 30.21 34.67 -15.68
CA ALA A 212 29.86 33.29 -15.99
C ALA A 212 28.60 32.80 -15.26
N LYS A 213 28.32 33.33 -14.05
CA LYS A 213 27.15 32.96 -13.24
C LYS A 213 25.84 33.56 -13.76
N GLU A 214 25.90 34.64 -14.55
CA GLU A 214 24.73 35.30 -15.12
C GLU A 214 24.20 34.62 -16.41
N ARG A 215 25.01 33.82 -17.13
CA ARG A 215 24.64 33.19 -18.42
C ARG A 215 23.75 31.93 -18.34
N GLY A 216 23.06 31.69 -17.23
CA GLY A 216 21.86 30.82 -17.17
C GLY A 216 22.06 29.29 -17.07
N ALA A 217 23.01 28.67 -17.77
CA ALA A 217 23.18 27.20 -17.75
C ALA A 217 23.67 26.64 -16.39
N THR A 218 24.36 27.46 -15.58
CA THR A 218 24.76 27.17 -14.20
C THR A 218 23.59 27.16 -13.21
N GLN A 219 22.45 27.76 -13.54
CA GLN A 219 21.27 27.84 -12.66
C GLN A 219 20.46 26.52 -12.63
N LYS A 220 20.43 25.75 -13.73
CA LYS A 220 19.65 24.51 -13.80
C LYS A 220 20.18 23.42 -12.87
N TYR A 221 21.46 23.06 -13.00
CA TYR A 221 22.09 22.02 -12.17
C TYR A 221 22.19 22.44 -10.69
N SER A 222 22.43 23.72 -10.41
CA SER A 222 22.40 24.24 -9.04
C SER A 222 20.99 24.22 -8.43
N SER A 223 19.95 24.49 -9.22
CA SER A 223 18.55 24.34 -8.80
C SER A 223 18.19 22.86 -8.52
N ILE A 224 18.69 21.92 -9.32
CA ILE A 224 18.52 20.47 -9.08
C ILE A 224 19.21 20.06 -7.77
N GLU A 225 20.47 20.43 -7.54
CA GLU A 225 21.17 20.12 -6.28
C GLU A 225 20.50 20.78 -5.06
N SER A 226 19.97 22.00 -5.21
CA SER A 226 19.16 22.66 -4.17
C SER A 226 17.89 21.87 -3.85
N TYR A 227 17.15 21.42 -4.87
CA TYR A 227 15.97 20.57 -4.70
C TYR A 227 16.33 19.24 -4.02
N LEU A 228 17.41 18.58 -4.44
CA LEU A 228 17.86 17.32 -3.84
C LEU A 228 18.28 17.50 -2.38
N LYS A 229 18.84 18.66 -2.03
CA LYS A 229 19.24 18.99 -0.65
C LYS A 229 18.04 19.32 0.24
N GLU A 230 17.05 20.06 -0.25
CA GLU A 230 15.91 20.49 0.58
C GLU A 230 14.76 19.47 0.61
N GLN A 231 14.43 18.81 -0.50
CA GLN A 231 13.24 17.94 -0.59
C GLN A 231 13.54 16.45 -0.41
N ILE A 232 14.74 16.01 -0.79
CA ILE A 232 15.10 14.57 -0.82
C ILE A 232 16.10 14.19 0.28
N SER A 233 16.95 15.13 0.71
CA SER A 233 17.92 14.87 1.78
C SER A 233 17.22 14.69 3.14
N PRO A 234 17.76 13.84 4.01
CA PRO A 234 17.23 13.67 5.36
C PRO A 234 17.53 14.80 6.35
N ASN A 235 18.41 15.71 5.97
CA ASN A 235 18.74 16.90 6.77
C ASN A 235 18.51 18.15 5.92
N PRO A 236 17.25 18.54 5.68
CA PRO A 236 16.93 19.78 4.97
C PRO A 236 17.25 21.00 5.85
N SER A 237 17.49 22.14 5.21
CA SER A 237 17.77 23.39 5.93
C SER A 237 16.49 23.97 6.54
N ASP A 238 15.33 23.72 5.90
CA ASP A 238 14.01 24.11 6.42
C ASP A 238 13.55 23.21 7.59
N PRO A 239 13.32 23.76 8.80
CA PRO A 239 12.79 23.02 9.95
C PRO A 239 11.46 22.31 9.69
N ARG A 240 10.61 22.83 8.79
CA ARG A 240 9.31 22.21 8.45
C ARG A 240 9.49 20.92 7.67
N LEU A 241 10.53 20.84 6.84
CA LEU A 241 10.85 19.63 6.06
C LEU A 241 11.55 18.58 6.93
N GLN A 242 12.22 18.99 8.02
CA GLN A 242 12.83 18.06 8.99
C GLN A 242 11.78 17.20 9.71
N GLU A 243 10.58 17.73 9.98
CA GLU A 243 9.47 16.97 10.55
C GLU A 243 9.06 15.77 9.68
N GLN A 244 9.23 15.86 8.35
CA GLN A 244 8.87 14.77 7.43
C GLN A 244 9.75 13.52 7.59
N TRP A 245 10.91 13.67 8.23
CA TRP A 245 11.87 12.59 8.48
C TRP A 245 11.73 11.97 9.87
N LYS A 246 10.90 12.52 10.75
CA LYS A 246 10.63 11.98 12.08
C LYS A 246 9.56 10.89 12.02
N VAL A 247 9.70 9.89 12.90
CA VAL A 247 8.67 8.86 13.05
C VAL A 247 7.58 9.41 13.96
N LEU A 248 6.40 9.70 13.39
CA LEU A 248 5.24 10.20 14.13
C LEU A 248 5.57 11.43 15.01
N GLY A 249 6.42 12.34 14.53
CA GLY A 249 6.80 13.56 15.27
C GLY A 249 7.72 13.34 16.48
N GLU A 250 8.19 12.12 16.76
CA GLU A 250 9.12 11.88 17.86
C GLU A 250 10.47 12.58 17.64
N LYS A 251 10.89 13.40 18.60
CA LYS A 251 12.17 14.13 18.56
C LYS A 251 13.39 13.19 18.55
N SER A 252 13.26 11.98 19.08
CA SER A 252 14.35 11.04 19.31
C SER A 252 14.58 10.03 18.18
N ILE A 253 13.68 9.93 17.19
CA ILE A 253 13.69 8.83 16.22
C ILE A 253 13.40 9.34 14.81
N ARG A 254 14.34 9.10 13.88
CA ARG A 254 14.18 9.37 12.46
C ARG A 254 13.87 8.11 11.67
N LEU A 255 13.20 8.26 10.53
CA LEU A 255 12.81 7.17 9.65
C LEU A 255 14.01 6.33 9.18
N LEU A 256 15.12 6.97 8.86
CA LEU A 256 16.37 6.31 8.43
C LEU A 256 16.93 5.34 9.47
N ASP A 257 16.82 5.71 10.75
CA ASP A 257 17.44 4.97 11.84
C ASP A 257 16.69 3.65 12.11
N ILE A 258 15.41 3.58 11.75
CA ILE A 258 14.54 2.41 11.94
C ILE A 258 14.25 1.63 10.65
N TYR A 259 14.38 2.26 9.47
CA TYR A 259 13.96 1.68 8.20
C TYR A 259 14.57 0.29 7.92
N VAL A 260 13.75 -0.63 7.40
CA VAL A 260 14.15 -1.97 6.99
C VAL A 260 13.70 -2.20 5.54
N PRO A 261 14.52 -2.83 4.67
CA PRO A 261 14.16 -3.09 3.27
C PRO A 261 12.87 -3.92 3.16
N LEU A 262 11.86 -3.37 2.47
CA LEU A 262 10.57 -4.04 2.31
C LEU A 262 10.66 -5.15 1.26
N LYS A 263 9.87 -6.22 1.45
CA LYS A 263 9.70 -7.30 0.47
C LYS A 263 8.43 -7.08 -0.34
N ALA A 264 8.43 -7.55 -1.58
CA ALA A 264 7.28 -7.47 -2.47
C ALA A 264 7.03 -8.77 -3.24
N GLN A 265 5.78 -9.00 -3.62
CA GLN A 265 5.32 -10.11 -4.43
C GLN A 265 4.90 -9.60 -5.82
N LEU A 266 5.26 -10.35 -6.85
CA LEU A 266 4.90 -10.02 -8.24
C LEU A 266 3.45 -10.43 -8.50
N LEU A 267 2.71 -9.55 -9.17
CA LEU A 267 1.31 -9.81 -9.56
C LEU A 267 1.26 -10.15 -11.05
N ASP A 268 0.37 -11.06 -11.43
CA ASP A 268 0.05 -11.30 -12.84
C ASP A 268 -0.90 -10.21 -13.41
N GLY A 269 -1.16 -10.25 -14.71
CA GLY A 269 -2.04 -9.30 -15.40
C GLY A 269 -3.48 -9.26 -14.86
N ASN A 270 -3.89 -10.27 -14.10
CA ASN A 270 -5.20 -10.41 -13.49
C ASN A 270 -5.18 -10.11 -11.97
N GLY A 271 -4.06 -9.60 -11.44
CA GLY A 271 -3.93 -9.24 -10.02
C GLY A 271 -3.73 -10.41 -9.06
N LYS A 272 -3.48 -11.64 -9.54
CA LYS A 272 -3.16 -12.77 -8.68
C LYS A 272 -1.68 -12.78 -8.30
N VAL A 273 -1.42 -13.07 -7.02
CA VAL A 273 -0.10 -13.11 -6.41
C VAL A 273 0.71 -14.31 -6.92
N ASN A 274 1.87 -14.05 -7.50
CA ASN A 274 2.86 -15.07 -7.82
C ASN A 274 3.74 -15.34 -6.58
N MET A 275 3.92 -16.60 -6.18
CA MET A 275 4.50 -16.98 -4.87
C MET A 275 5.98 -16.57 -4.63
N LYS A 276 6.65 -15.91 -5.59
CA LYS A 276 8.04 -15.48 -5.44
C LYS A 276 8.12 -14.09 -4.79
N THR A 277 8.64 -14.04 -3.56
CA THR A 277 8.97 -12.80 -2.86
C THR A 277 10.35 -12.27 -3.28
N LYS A 278 10.45 -10.97 -3.52
CA LYS A 278 11.72 -10.27 -3.82
C LYS A 278 11.89 -9.06 -2.91
N ASP A 279 13.12 -8.59 -2.76
CA ASP A 279 13.39 -7.29 -2.13
C ASP A 279 12.89 -6.16 -3.05
N LEU A 280 12.08 -5.24 -2.51
CA LEU A 280 11.38 -4.21 -3.29
C LEU A 280 12.36 -3.19 -3.89
N GLY A 281 13.37 -2.79 -3.11
CA GLY A 281 14.41 -1.86 -3.59
C GLY A 281 15.23 -2.47 -4.71
N SER A 282 15.68 -3.71 -4.54
CA SER A 282 16.42 -4.46 -5.57
C SER A 282 15.60 -4.66 -6.83
N TRP A 283 14.30 -4.92 -6.70
CA TRP A 283 13.39 -5.01 -7.84
C TRP A 283 13.28 -3.68 -8.60
N ALA A 284 13.11 -2.56 -7.90
CA ALA A 284 13.03 -1.22 -8.51
C ALA A 284 14.35 -0.87 -9.22
N ILE A 285 15.49 -1.18 -8.61
CA ILE A 285 16.81 -1.00 -9.24
C ILE A 285 16.94 -1.84 -10.50
N GLN A 286 16.53 -3.12 -10.48
CA GLN A 286 16.54 -3.98 -11.66
C GLN A 286 15.67 -3.43 -12.81
N GLN A 287 14.60 -2.69 -12.50
CA GLN A 287 13.77 -2.04 -13.52
C GLN A 287 14.45 -0.79 -14.11
N LEU A 288 15.22 -0.05 -13.31
CA LEU A 288 15.96 1.14 -13.77
C LEU A 288 17.20 0.80 -14.60
N THR A 289 17.81 -0.36 -14.38
CA THR A 289 19.08 -0.75 -15.02
C THR A 289 18.92 -1.63 -16.26
N ASN A 290 17.71 -2.14 -16.54
CA ASN A 290 17.48 -3.05 -17.67
C ASN A 290 16.86 -2.30 -18.87
N PRO A 291 17.56 -2.18 -20.01
CA PRO A 291 17.08 -1.45 -21.19
C PRO A 291 15.71 -1.93 -21.71
N GLU A 292 15.42 -3.23 -21.61
CA GLU A 292 14.13 -3.79 -22.06
C GLU A 292 12.93 -3.30 -21.24
N GLN A 293 13.16 -2.77 -20.03
CA GLN A 293 12.13 -2.35 -19.09
C GLN A 293 11.89 -0.82 -19.10
N ASN A 294 12.67 -0.04 -19.87
CA ASN A 294 12.57 1.43 -19.95
C ASN A 294 11.21 1.95 -20.46
N GLY A 295 10.36 1.09 -21.04
CA GLY A 295 9.01 1.44 -21.48
C GLY A 295 7.91 1.15 -20.45
N GLN A 296 8.22 0.63 -19.26
CA GLN A 296 7.23 0.18 -18.28
C GLN A 296 7.01 1.19 -17.14
N VAL A 297 5.74 1.35 -16.74
CA VAL A 297 5.37 2.11 -15.54
C VAL A 297 5.39 1.15 -14.35
N MET A 298 6.14 1.49 -13.31
CA MET A 298 6.19 0.70 -12.08
C MET A 298 5.03 1.08 -11.17
N PHE A 299 4.23 0.10 -10.74
CA PHE A 299 3.14 0.30 -9.79
C PHE A 299 3.36 -0.55 -8.53
N ILE A 300 3.53 0.12 -7.39
CA ILE A 300 3.69 -0.52 -6.09
C ILE A 300 2.37 -0.39 -5.32
N GLN A 301 1.70 -1.51 -5.12
CA GLN A 301 0.48 -1.57 -4.33
C GLN A 301 0.75 -2.09 -2.92
N GLY A 302 -0.07 -1.67 -1.97
CA GLY A 302 -0.07 -2.24 -0.62
C GLY A 302 -1.15 -1.65 0.27
N GLY A 303 -1.52 -2.40 1.31
CA GLY A 303 -2.46 -1.95 2.33
C GLY A 303 -2.03 -0.66 3.07
N PRO A 304 -2.92 -0.08 3.88
CA PRO A 304 -2.59 1.05 4.75
C PRO A 304 -1.46 0.67 5.72
N GLY A 305 -0.62 1.63 6.10
CA GLY A 305 0.48 1.38 7.05
C GLY A 305 1.62 0.45 6.58
N ARG A 306 1.58 -0.07 5.34
CA ARG A 306 2.61 -0.95 4.75
C ARG A 306 3.93 -0.26 4.37
N GLY A 307 4.00 1.07 4.51
CA GLY A 307 5.23 1.83 4.30
C GLY A 307 5.47 2.32 2.87
N LYS A 308 4.43 2.45 2.03
CA LYS A 308 4.52 2.98 0.65
C LYS A 308 5.25 4.33 0.58
N THR A 309 4.75 5.34 1.29
CA THR A 309 5.38 6.68 1.40
C THR A 309 6.80 6.64 1.95
N VAL A 310 7.05 5.80 2.97
CA VAL A 310 8.39 5.67 3.57
C VAL A 310 9.35 5.07 2.53
N PHE A 311 8.91 4.08 1.77
CA PHE A 311 9.70 3.50 0.68
C PHE A 311 10.04 4.54 -0.38
N CYS A 312 9.06 5.31 -0.89
CA CYS A 312 9.32 6.37 -1.89
C CYS A 312 10.39 7.35 -1.42
N ARG A 313 10.33 7.78 -0.16
CA ARG A 313 11.32 8.71 0.42
C ARG A 313 12.70 8.09 0.59
N MET A 314 12.77 6.87 1.13
CA MET A 314 14.04 6.16 1.31
C MET A 314 14.68 5.84 -0.04
N PHE A 315 13.89 5.44 -1.02
CA PHE A 315 14.35 5.13 -2.35
C PHE A 315 14.80 6.40 -3.09
N ALA A 316 14.07 7.51 -2.99
CA ALA A 316 14.52 8.80 -3.51
C ALA A 316 15.90 9.20 -2.95
N ASN A 317 16.09 9.12 -1.64
CA ASN A 317 17.39 9.45 -1.04
C ASN A 317 18.48 8.45 -1.45
N TRP A 318 18.16 7.17 -1.62
CA TRP A 318 19.10 6.18 -2.11
C TRP A 318 19.54 6.46 -3.55
N VAL A 319 18.60 6.79 -4.44
CA VAL A 319 18.88 7.20 -5.84
C VAL A 319 19.75 8.45 -5.87
N ARG A 320 19.45 9.46 -5.05
CA ARG A 320 20.26 10.68 -4.89
C ARG A 320 21.71 10.39 -4.48
N GLN A 321 21.93 9.37 -3.66
CA GLN A 321 23.25 9.01 -3.16
C GLN A 321 24.06 8.15 -4.13
N HIS A 322 23.40 7.21 -4.83
CA HIS A 322 24.11 6.13 -5.55
C HIS A 322 23.92 6.14 -7.07
N LEU A 323 22.85 6.75 -7.58
CA LEU A 323 22.50 6.73 -9.02
C LEU A 323 22.47 8.13 -9.65
N HIS A 324 22.33 9.20 -8.88
CA HIS A 324 22.51 10.56 -9.41
C HIS A 324 23.97 10.75 -9.88
N PRO A 325 24.24 11.35 -11.05
CA PRO A 325 23.30 12.05 -11.95
C PRO A 325 22.59 11.21 -13.02
N LEU A 326 22.89 9.91 -13.14
CA LEU A 326 22.23 9.03 -14.12
C LEU A 326 20.71 8.97 -13.96
N TRP A 327 20.24 9.04 -12.72
CA TRP A 327 18.83 9.18 -12.37
C TRP A 327 18.67 10.26 -11.29
N THR A 328 17.89 11.28 -11.61
CA THR A 328 17.55 12.36 -10.66
C THR A 328 16.16 12.11 -10.08
N PRO A 329 16.05 11.81 -8.77
CA PRO A 329 14.77 11.49 -8.15
C PRO A 329 13.93 12.75 -7.92
N ILE A 330 12.69 12.72 -8.37
CA ILE A 330 11.68 13.74 -8.10
C ILE A 330 10.55 13.07 -7.33
N LEU A 331 10.32 13.52 -6.10
CA LEU A 331 9.24 13.02 -5.25
C LEU A 331 8.03 13.94 -5.38
N ILE A 332 6.92 13.39 -5.88
CA ILE A 332 5.65 14.09 -6.01
C ILE A 332 4.61 13.34 -5.20
N ARG A 333 3.99 14.02 -4.23
CA ARG A 333 2.81 13.51 -3.56
C ARG A 333 1.60 13.89 -4.40
N LEU A 334 0.85 12.90 -4.86
CA LEU A 334 -0.26 13.10 -5.78
C LEU A 334 -1.39 13.94 -5.15
N ARG A 335 -1.57 13.85 -3.83
CA ARG A 335 -2.43 14.72 -3.02
C ARG A 335 -2.11 16.22 -3.07
N ASP A 336 -0.88 16.61 -3.40
CA ASP A 336 -0.44 18.01 -3.38
C ASP A 336 -0.67 18.72 -4.74
N ILE A 337 -1.25 18.02 -5.71
CA ILE A 337 -1.53 18.55 -7.06
C ILE A 337 -2.94 19.15 -7.09
N ASP A 338 -3.07 20.45 -7.39
CA ASP A 338 -4.33 21.22 -7.31
C ASP A 338 -5.28 21.05 -8.52
N ALA A 339 -4.76 20.74 -9.71
CA ALA A 339 -5.55 20.42 -10.90
C ALA A 339 -4.73 19.58 -11.89
N PHE A 340 -5.37 18.60 -12.53
CA PHE A 340 -4.77 17.86 -13.64
C PHE A 340 -5.01 18.63 -14.93
N GLU A 341 -3.94 19.09 -15.56
CA GLU A 341 -4.02 19.81 -16.82
C GLU A 341 -4.13 18.85 -18.01
N ALA A 342 -4.51 19.38 -19.19
CA ALA A 342 -4.60 18.60 -20.42
C ALA A 342 -3.27 17.98 -20.84
N ASN A 343 -2.14 18.55 -20.39
CA ASN A 343 -0.79 18.03 -20.62
C ASN A 343 -0.13 17.63 -19.28
N ILE A 344 0.51 16.45 -19.29
CA ILE A 344 1.25 15.91 -18.15
C ILE A 344 2.45 16.78 -17.77
N GLU A 345 3.09 17.44 -18.74
CA GLU A 345 4.21 18.35 -18.47
C GLU A 345 3.78 19.51 -17.55
N ASN A 346 2.65 20.15 -17.84
CA ASN A 346 2.14 21.25 -17.02
C ASN A 346 1.74 20.75 -15.62
N THR A 347 1.15 19.55 -15.56
CA THR A 347 0.81 18.91 -14.29
C THR A 347 2.06 18.65 -13.43
N LEU A 348 3.14 18.14 -14.04
CA LEU A 348 4.42 17.93 -13.36
C LEU A 348 5.09 19.26 -12.98
N ARG A 349 5.02 20.28 -13.83
CA ARG A 349 5.54 21.63 -13.55
C ARG A 349 4.85 22.24 -12.32
N ALA A 350 3.52 22.13 -12.24
CA ALA A 350 2.74 22.58 -11.09
C ALA A 350 3.08 21.79 -9.80
N ALA A 351 3.41 20.51 -9.93
CA ALA A 351 3.70 19.62 -8.82
C ALA A 351 5.11 19.80 -8.22
N VAL A 352 6.15 19.97 -9.05
CA VAL A 352 7.55 20.02 -8.61
C VAL A 352 7.90 21.35 -7.92
N LYS A 353 7.27 22.46 -8.36
CA LYS A 353 7.41 23.83 -7.80
C LYS A 353 8.87 24.36 -7.67
N ALA A 354 9.86 23.69 -8.26
CA ALA A 354 11.27 24.08 -8.26
C ALA A 354 11.61 25.00 -9.44
N ASP A 355 12.66 25.83 -9.30
CA ASP A 355 13.00 26.84 -10.30
C ASP A 355 13.37 26.22 -11.67
N PHE A 356 14.09 25.09 -11.68
CA PHE A 356 14.43 24.37 -12.92
C PHE A 356 13.21 23.91 -13.74
N ALA A 357 12.05 23.69 -13.11
CA ALA A 357 10.83 23.30 -13.80
C ALA A 357 10.00 24.52 -14.27
N LYS A 358 10.19 25.69 -13.64
CA LYS A 358 9.46 26.93 -13.92
C LYS A 358 10.12 27.76 -15.03
N SER A 359 11.45 27.81 -15.07
CA SER A 359 12.20 28.71 -15.96
C SER A 359 12.53 28.10 -17.33
N ASP A 360 12.57 26.77 -17.44
CA ASP A 360 12.98 26.05 -18.65
C ASP A 360 11.77 25.36 -19.32
N HIS A 361 11.42 25.80 -20.54
CA HIS A 361 10.33 25.22 -21.33
C HIS A 361 10.68 23.83 -21.91
N GLY A 362 11.95 23.43 -21.92
CA GLY A 362 12.43 22.15 -22.44
C GLY A 362 12.98 21.20 -21.37
N TRP A 363 12.65 21.40 -20.08
CA TRP A 363 13.29 20.67 -18.99
C TRP A 363 13.09 19.14 -19.04
N LEU A 364 12.01 18.64 -19.63
CA LEU A 364 11.74 17.21 -19.85
C LEU A 364 12.38 16.66 -21.14
N THR A 365 12.71 17.51 -22.12
CA THR A 365 13.27 17.10 -23.41
C THR A 365 14.80 17.19 -23.45
N ASP A 366 15.43 17.53 -22.33
CA ASP A 366 16.87 17.67 -22.23
C ASP A 366 17.57 16.30 -22.16
N SER A 367 18.39 16.04 -23.18
CA SER A 367 19.22 14.83 -23.32
C SER A 367 20.21 14.62 -22.16
N ASN A 368 20.53 15.66 -21.39
CA ASN A 368 21.52 15.60 -20.31
C ASN A 368 20.91 15.35 -18.93
N THR A 369 19.58 15.19 -18.83
CA THR A 369 18.90 14.92 -17.56
C THR A 369 17.87 13.81 -17.67
N ARG A 370 17.98 12.80 -16.79
CA ARG A 370 16.98 11.74 -16.63
C ARG A 370 16.31 11.83 -15.27
N PHE A 371 14.99 12.04 -15.27
CA PHE A 371 14.19 12.10 -14.05
C PHE A 371 13.53 10.76 -13.74
N LEU A 372 13.56 10.40 -12.46
CA LEU A 372 12.75 9.35 -11.87
C LEU A 372 11.62 9.99 -11.06
N PHE A 373 10.41 9.96 -11.59
CA PHE A 373 9.22 10.50 -10.95
C PHE A 373 8.62 9.47 -9.99
N LEU A 374 8.70 9.76 -8.70
CA LEU A 374 8.12 8.98 -7.61
C LEU A 374 6.77 9.61 -7.23
N LEU A 375 5.69 9.03 -7.76
CA LEU A 375 4.32 9.47 -7.53
C LEU A 375 3.74 8.72 -6.32
N ASP A 376 3.73 9.38 -5.17
CA ASP A 376 3.26 8.83 -3.90
C ASP A 376 1.75 9.09 -3.70
N GLY A 377 0.98 8.04 -3.39
CA GLY A 377 -0.44 8.14 -3.01
C GLY A 377 -1.45 8.23 -4.16
N PHE A 378 -1.52 7.23 -5.04
CA PHE A 378 -2.50 7.17 -6.14
C PHE A 378 -3.95 7.05 -5.66
N ASP A 379 -4.17 6.37 -4.53
CA ASP A 379 -5.45 6.30 -3.82
C ASP A 379 -5.91 7.66 -3.28
N GLU A 380 -4.97 8.52 -2.88
CA GLU A 380 -5.23 9.83 -2.27
C GLU A 380 -5.73 10.89 -3.28
N LEU A 381 -5.98 10.49 -4.53
CA LEU A 381 -6.58 11.33 -5.57
C LEU A 381 -8.12 11.33 -5.54
N ARG A 382 -8.73 10.52 -4.67
CA ARG A 382 -10.17 10.44 -4.53
C ARG A 382 -10.65 11.46 -3.51
N LEU A 383 -11.06 12.64 -3.98
CA LEU A 383 -12.39 13.25 -3.76
C LEU A 383 -12.37 14.78 -3.94
N GLU A 384 -13.49 15.25 -4.51
CA GLU A 384 -14.00 16.63 -4.59
C GLU A 384 -13.45 17.56 -5.70
N GLY A 385 -14.30 17.81 -6.71
CA GLY A 385 -14.20 18.92 -7.66
C GLY A 385 -13.58 18.64 -9.02
N ARG A 386 -13.00 17.46 -9.26
CA ARG A 386 -12.37 17.14 -10.56
C ARG A 386 -13.20 16.10 -11.29
N THR A 387 -13.74 16.48 -12.44
CA THR A 387 -14.52 15.64 -13.36
C THR A 387 -14.09 14.17 -13.36
N THR A 388 -15.07 13.27 -13.36
CA THR A 388 -15.02 11.79 -13.30
C THR A 388 -14.14 11.10 -14.36
N GLY A 389 -13.32 11.84 -15.12
CA GLY A 389 -12.35 11.31 -16.09
C GLY A 389 -10.92 11.80 -15.91
N GLY A 390 -10.57 12.56 -14.86
CA GLY A 390 -9.23 13.13 -14.69
C GLY A 390 -8.14 12.11 -14.34
N ILE A 391 -8.42 11.18 -13.42
CA ILE A 391 -7.45 10.19 -12.91
C ILE A 391 -7.11 9.14 -13.98
N GLU A 392 -8.12 8.67 -14.72
CA GLU A 392 -7.92 7.76 -15.85
C GLU A 392 -7.09 8.41 -16.96
N LYS A 393 -7.37 9.68 -17.26
CA LYS A 393 -6.58 10.47 -18.23
C LYS A 393 -5.14 10.62 -17.75
N PHE A 394 -4.91 10.87 -16.47
CA PHE A 394 -3.56 11.01 -15.91
C PHE A 394 -2.73 9.72 -16.02
N LEU A 395 -3.28 8.55 -15.64
CA LEU A 395 -2.56 7.29 -15.82
C LEU A 395 -2.32 6.95 -17.29
N LYS A 396 -3.28 7.24 -18.17
CA LYS A 396 -3.09 7.10 -19.63
C LYS A 396 -2.00 8.04 -20.14
N GLN A 397 -1.97 9.30 -19.68
CA GLN A 397 -0.93 10.26 -20.05
C GLN A 397 0.46 9.80 -19.57
N VAL A 398 0.59 9.31 -18.33
CA VAL A 398 1.84 8.74 -17.80
C VAL A 398 2.27 7.52 -18.60
N GLY A 399 1.33 6.61 -18.89
CA GLY A 399 1.58 5.41 -19.71
C GLY A 399 2.01 5.75 -21.13
N ASN A 400 1.36 6.74 -21.75
CA ASN A 400 1.68 7.25 -23.09
C ASN A 400 3.04 7.95 -23.11
N LEU A 401 3.35 8.76 -22.11
CA LEU A 401 4.66 9.43 -22.02
C LEU A 401 5.77 8.39 -21.85
N GLN A 402 5.59 7.40 -20.97
CA GLN A 402 6.54 6.29 -20.81
C GLN A 402 6.69 5.45 -22.10
N ALA A 403 5.61 5.26 -22.86
CA ALA A 403 5.67 4.58 -24.15
C ALA A 403 6.43 5.41 -25.21
N SER A 404 6.24 6.73 -25.23
CA SER A 404 7.00 7.65 -26.08
C SER A 404 8.49 7.71 -25.69
N CYS A 405 8.82 7.56 -24.41
CA CYS A 405 10.21 7.45 -23.91
C CYS A 405 10.96 6.25 -24.51
N LYS A 406 10.24 5.18 -24.89
CA LYS A 406 10.85 4.01 -25.56
C LYS A 406 11.30 4.33 -27.00
N ASN A 407 10.63 5.26 -27.67
CA ASN A 407 10.86 5.58 -29.07
C ASN A 407 11.75 6.82 -29.27
N ASN A 408 11.87 7.68 -28.26
CA ASN A 408 12.66 8.91 -28.29
C ASN A 408 13.76 8.91 -27.20
N PRO A 409 15.05 8.79 -27.57
CA PRO A 409 16.16 8.81 -26.59
C PRO A 409 16.28 10.14 -25.82
N GLN A 410 15.70 11.23 -26.34
CA GLN A 410 15.64 12.54 -25.68
C GLN A 410 14.66 12.59 -24.49
N LEU A 411 13.76 11.60 -24.35
CA LEU A 411 12.79 11.48 -23.25
C LEU A 411 13.15 10.26 -22.42
N GLY A 412 14.25 10.32 -21.66
CA GLY A 412 14.76 9.19 -20.87
C GLY A 412 14.19 9.06 -19.46
N HIS A 413 12.91 9.38 -19.23
CA HIS A 413 12.32 9.45 -17.89
C HIS A 413 11.61 8.17 -17.46
N GLN A 414 11.48 7.95 -16.14
CA GLN A 414 10.76 6.78 -15.62
C GLN A 414 9.81 7.14 -14.48
N PHE A 415 8.64 6.49 -14.46
CA PHE A 415 7.60 6.68 -13.44
C PHE A 415 7.48 5.47 -12.50
N LEU A 416 7.46 5.76 -11.20
CA LEU A 416 7.11 4.84 -10.14
C LEU A 416 5.91 5.41 -9.39
N VAL A 417 4.80 4.68 -9.43
CA VAL A 417 3.53 5.05 -8.81
C VAL A 417 3.27 4.14 -7.63
N THR A 418 2.78 4.69 -6.53
CA THR A 418 2.33 3.88 -5.38
C THR A 418 0.85 4.07 -5.14
N GLY A 419 0.14 3.03 -4.67
CA GLY A 419 -1.28 3.13 -4.37
C GLY A 419 -1.83 1.99 -3.50
N ARG A 420 -3.11 2.06 -3.14
CA ARG A 420 -3.86 0.91 -2.57
C ARG A 420 -4.29 -0.07 -3.67
N GLU A 421 -4.54 -1.32 -3.30
CA GLU A 421 -5.07 -2.35 -4.19
C GLU A 421 -6.43 -1.94 -4.80
N LEU A 422 -7.34 -1.43 -3.96
CA LEU A 422 -8.68 -0.99 -4.36
C LEU A 422 -8.66 0.24 -5.28
N ALA A 423 -7.55 0.99 -5.34
CA ALA A 423 -7.45 2.20 -6.17
C ALA A 423 -7.55 1.88 -7.67
N LEU A 424 -7.17 0.66 -8.06
CA LEU A 424 -7.21 0.17 -9.44
C LEU A 424 -8.54 -0.54 -9.79
N GLN A 425 -9.38 -0.85 -8.80
CA GLN A 425 -10.69 -1.45 -9.05
C GLN A 425 -11.62 -0.45 -9.74
N GLY A 426 -12.25 -0.88 -10.84
CA GLY A 426 -13.14 -0.05 -11.66
C GLY A 426 -12.48 0.62 -12.87
N ILE A 427 -11.14 0.69 -12.92
CA ILE A 427 -10.39 1.25 -14.07
C ILE A 427 -9.58 0.20 -14.84
N GLU A 428 -9.81 -1.09 -14.58
CA GLU A 428 -9.02 -2.21 -15.12
C GLU A 428 -8.93 -2.23 -16.65
N GLN A 429 -10.01 -1.84 -17.34
CA GLN A 429 -10.07 -1.73 -18.80
C GLN A 429 -9.23 -0.57 -19.35
N PHE A 430 -8.93 0.42 -18.52
CA PHE A 430 -8.21 1.65 -18.88
C PHE A 430 -6.75 1.64 -18.42
N LEU A 431 -6.29 0.54 -17.82
CA LEU A 431 -4.92 0.44 -17.35
C LEU A 431 -3.95 0.34 -18.54
N PRO A 432 -2.83 1.07 -18.50
CA PRO A 432 -1.84 1.02 -19.57
C PRO A 432 -1.24 -0.38 -19.68
N ARG A 433 -1.10 -0.90 -20.92
CA ARG A 433 -0.59 -2.26 -21.18
C ARG A 433 0.87 -2.47 -20.74
N ASN A 434 1.60 -1.38 -20.48
CA ASN A 434 2.98 -1.35 -19.99
C ASN A 434 3.08 -1.18 -18.45
N LEU A 435 2.01 -1.46 -17.70
CA LEU A 435 2.00 -1.35 -16.24
C LEU A 435 2.51 -2.63 -15.56
N LYS A 436 3.59 -2.54 -14.78
CA LYS A 436 4.12 -3.65 -14.00
C LYS A 436 3.77 -3.49 -12.52
N ARG A 437 3.06 -4.46 -11.95
CA ARG A 437 2.52 -4.37 -10.58
C ARG A 437 3.28 -5.25 -9.60
N VAL A 438 3.54 -4.70 -8.42
CA VAL A 438 4.08 -5.44 -7.26
C VAL A 438 3.33 -5.07 -5.99
N GLU A 439 3.10 -6.05 -5.13
CA GLU A 439 2.44 -5.86 -3.84
C GLU A 439 3.45 -5.91 -2.69
N ILE A 440 3.41 -4.95 -1.76
CA ILE A 440 4.23 -4.96 -0.55
C ILE A 440 3.79 -6.10 0.39
N ALA A 441 4.68 -7.06 0.59
CA ALA A 441 4.45 -8.20 1.47
C ALA A 441 4.47 -7.79 2.95
N LEU A 442 3.80 -8.58 3.78
CA LEU A 442 3.85 -8.48 5.24
C LEU A 442 5.29 -8.67 5.77
N ILE A 443 5.63 -7.99 6.88
CA ILE A 443 6.91 -8.17 7.56
C ILE A 443 7.01 -9.61 8.07
N ASP A 444 8.02 -10.34 7.59
CA ASP A 444 8.33 -11.67 8.08
C ASP A 444 9.15 -11.65 9.38
N LYS A 445 9.39 -12.83 9.97
CA LYS A 445 10.16 -12.95 11.22
C LYS A 445 11.59 -12.42 11.10
N GLN A 446 12.20 -12.47 9.91
CA GLN A 446 13.58 -12.03 9.69
C GLN A 446 13.67 -10.51 9.68
N LEU A 447 12.79 -9.86 8.90
CA LEU A 447 12.65 -8.41 8.84
C LEU A 447 12.25 -7.83 10.19
N GLN A 448 11.32 -8.48 10.91
CA GLN A 448 10.92 -8.07 12.26
C GLN A 448 12.13 -8.11 13.23
N HIS A 449 13.02 -9.09 13.10
CA HIS A 449 14.24 -9.13 13.91
C HIS A 449 15.24 -8.03 13.56
N GLN A 450 15.41 -7.70 12.29
CA GLN A 450 16.26 -6.58 11.87
C GLN A 450 15.70 -5.25 12.41
N TRP A 451 14.39 -5.05 12.30
CA TRP A 451 13.69 -3.87 12.81
C TRP A 451 13.88 -3.72 14.33
N LEU A 452 13.64 -4.80 15.09
CA LEU A 452 13.80 -4.81 16.55
C LEU A 452 15.26 -4.56 16.97
N SER A 453 16.23 -5.02 16.18
CA SER A 453 17.65 -4.76 16.46
C SER A 453 17.99 -3.29 16.30
N LYS A 454 17.52 -2.64 15.22
CA LYS A 454 17.71 -1.20 15.00
C LYS A 454 17.02 -0.39 16.08
N TRP A 455 15.77 -0.71 16.38
CA TRP A 455 14.99 -0.08 17.44
C TRP A 455 15.64 -0.23 18.82
N GLY A 456 16.19 -1.42 19.12
CA GLY A 456 16.93 -1.67 20.36
C GLY A 456 18.23 -0.89 20.49
N ASN A 457 18.89 -0.53 19.38
CA ASN A 457 20.06 0.35 19.44
C ASN A 457 19.68 1.80 19.78
N LEU A 458 18.48 2.25 19.41
CA LEU A 458 18.00 3.61 19.67
C LEU A 458 17.43 3.76 21.08
N ILE A 459 16.64 2.79 21.55
CA ILE A 459 15.86 2.91 22.80
C ILE A 459 16.46 2.09 23.95
N GLY A 460 17.33 1.13 23.63
CA GLY A 460 18.01 0.24 24.58
C GLY A 460 17.69 -1.24 24.35
N LYS A 461 18.74 -2.07 24.31
CA LYS A 461 18.65 -3.52 24.01
C LYS A 461 17.74 -4.27 24.97
N ASN A 462 17.68 -3.85 26.24
CA ASN A 462 16.79 -4.44 27.24
C ASN A 462 15.32 -4.27 26.87
N LYS A 463 14.89 -3.06 26.47
CA LYS A 463 13.50 -2.77 26.08
C LYS A 463 13.08 -3.51 24.80
N ALA A 464 13.98 -3.62 23.82
CA ALA A 464 13.76 -4.45 22.63
C ALA A 464 13.66 -5.94 22.96
N SER A 465 14.48 -6.44 23.90
CA SER A 465 14.43 -7.83 24.33
C SER A 465 13.11 -8.16 25.05
N THR A 466 12.60 -7.24 25.89
CA THR A 466 11.31 -7.42 26.57
C THR A 466 10.15 -7.40 25.60
N PHE A 467 10.14 -6.50 24.62
CA PHE A 467 9.11 -6.48 23.59
C PHE A 467 9.18 -7.71 22.66
N ARG A 468 10.38 -8.21 22.37
CA ARG A 468 10.56 -9.48 21.65
C ARG A 468 10.02 -10.67 22.45
N LYS A 469 10.20 -10.68 23.78
CA LYS A 469 9.59 -11.68 24.66
C LYS A 469 8.07 -11.55 24.66
N PHE A 470 7.53 -10.34 24.68
CA PHE A 470 6.09 -10.06 24.55
C PHE A 470 5.50 -10.66 23.27
N LEU A 471 6.10 -10.42 22.10
CA LEU A 471 5.61 -10.97 20.82
C LEU A 471 5.75 -12.51 20.72
N ARG A 472 6.72 -13.10 21.42
CA ARG A 472 6.96 -14.56 21.41
C ARG A 472 6.18 -15.32 22.46
N ALA A 473 5.61 -14.65 23.45
CA ALA A 473 4.82 -15.29 24.50
C ALA A 473 3.68 -16.12 23.90
N GLN A 474 3.41 -17.29 24.49
CA GLN A 474 2.27 -18.13 24.11
C GLN A 474 0.93 -17.45 24.45
N THR A 475 0.93 -16.60 25.48
CA THR A 475 -0.21 -15.77 25.91
C THR A 475 -0.48 -14.57 25.00
N CYS A 476 0.44 -14.23 24.09
CA CYS A 476 0.23 -13.13 23.13
C CYS A 476 -0.76 -13.57 22.03
N PRO A 477 -1.90 -12.88 21.84
CA PRO A 477 -2.92 -13.28 20.88
C PRO A 477 -2.39 -13.32 19.44
N LYS A 478 -2.82 -14.33 18.66
CA LYS A 478 -2.37 -14.51 17.26
C LYS A 478 -2.58 -13.25 16.39
N ARG A 479 -3.66 -12.49 16.62
CA ARG A 479 -3.96 -11.25 15.89
C ARG A 479 -2.96 -10.12 16.20
N VAL A 480 -2.43 -10.01 17.42
CA VAL A 480 -1.37 -9.04 17.75
C VAL A 480 -0.10 -9.35 16.97
N LYS A 481 0.21 -10.63 16.82
CA LYS A 481 1.34 -11.09 15.99
C LYS A 481 1.12 -10.75 14.51
N GLN A 482 -0.13 -10.73 14.03
CA GLN A 482 -0.49 -10.28 12.67
C GLN A 482 -0.38 -8.75 12.52
N LEU A 483 -0.88 -7.97 13.48
CA LEU A 483 -0.74 -6.50 13.45
C LEU A 483 0.75 -6.08 13.48
N ALA A 484 1.58 -6.80 14.24
CA ALA A 484 3.03 -6.60 14.29
C ALA A 484 3.76 -6.98 12.98
N GLN A 485 3.05 -7.46 11.95
CA GLN A 485 3.60 -7.67 10.60
C GLN A 485 3.47 -6.41 9.72
N GLU A 486 2.80 -5.36 10.21
CA GLU A 486 2.70 -4.07 9.51
C GLU A 486 3.64 -3.05 10.14
N PRO A 487 4.46 -2.31 9.35
CA PRO A 487 5.49 -1.42 9.90
C PRO A 487 4.97 -0.38 10.90
N LEU A 488 3.85 0.28 10.58
CA LEU A 488 3.27 1.31 11.44
C LEU A 488 2.75 0.73 12.78
N LEU A 489 1.99 -0.36 12.71
CA LEU A 489 1.42 -1.00 13.89
C LEU A 489 2.52 -1.65 14.75
N LEU A 490 3.55 -2.21 14.12
CA LEU A 490 4.75 -2.70 14.82
C LEU A 490 5.42 -1.59 15.63
N TYR A 491 5.54 -0.39 15.05
CA TYR A 491 6.08 0.77 15.75
C TYR A 491 5.21 1.18 16.94
N LEU A 492 3.90 1.33 16.73
CA LEU A 492 2.95 1.71 17.79
C LEU A 492 2.96 0.71 18.96
N LEU A 493 2.94 -0.59 18.66
CA LEU A 493 3.04 -1.64 19.68
C LEU A 493 4.35 -1.57 20.48
N ALA A 494 5.47 -1.32 19.78
CA ALA A 494 6.77 -1.18 20.43
C ALA A 494 6.85 0.07 21.31
N ALA A 495 6.32 1.20 20.83
CA ALA A 495 6.26 2.47 21.57
C ALA A 495 5.38 2.35 22.82
N MET A 496 4.18 1.77 22.72
CA MET A 496 3.31 1.56 23.88
C MET A 496 3.94 0.61 24.92
N HIS A 497 4.67 -0.42 24.47
CA HIS A 497 5.40 -1.30 25.38
C HIS A 497 6.62 -0.60 26.02
N ARG A 498 7.34 0.27 25.27
CA ARG A 498 8.46 1.08 25.80
C ARG A 498 8.00 1.94 26.98
N ASP A 499 6.79 2.48 26.87
CA ASP A 499 6.24 3.43 27.83
C ASP A 499 5.37 2.75 28.91
N GLY A 500 5.42 1.42 28.99
CA GLY A 500 4.77 0.63 30.05
C GLY A 500 3.24 0.55 29.95
N ARG A 501 2.64 1.09 28.90
CA ARG A 501 1.18 1.08 28.67
C ARG A 501 0.66 -0.27 28.16
N LEU A 502 1.54 -1.08 27.57
CA LEU A 502 1.19 -2.39 27.03
C LEU A 502 1.96 -3.50 27.75
N THR A 503 1.26 -4.34 28.52
CA THR A 503 1.85 -5.49 29.22
C THR A 503 1.16 -6.81 28.89
N ILE A 504 1.87 -7.93 29.03
CA ILE A 504 1.32 -9.28 28.74
C ILE A 504 0.10 -9.58 29.61
N HIS A 505 0.09 -9.08 30.86
CA HIS A 505 -0.98 -9.33 31.81
C HIS A 505 -2.33 -8.76 31.38
N MET A 506 -2.34 -7.68 30.61
CA MET A 506 -3.57 -7.07 30.10
C MET A 506 -4.32 -7.98 29.10
N PHE A 507 -3.65 -8.98 28.53
CA PHE A 507 -4.25 -9.94 27.60
C PHE A 507 -4.65 -11.26 28.25
N LYS A 508 -4.54 -11.38 29.59
CA LYS A 508 -4.86 -12.62 30.28
C LYS A 508 -6.37 -12.88 30.25
N GLY A 509 -6.78 -13.84 29.43
CA GLY A 509 -8.19 -14.21 29.25
C GLY A 509 -8.91 -13.43 28.13
N ALA A 510 -8.22 -12.52 27.44
CA ALA A 510 -8.80 -11.74 26.37
C ALA A 510 -8.98 -12.58 25.08
N ASN A 511 -10.18 -12.51 24.50
CA ASN A 511 -10.48 -13.09 23.19
C ASN A 511 -9.80 -12.31 22.05
N ARG A 512 -9.86 -12.84 20.82
CA ARG A 512 -9.16 -12.27 19.65
C ARG A 512 -9.54 -10.81 19.37
N THR A 513 -10.80 -10.43 19.57
CA THR A 513 -11.35 -9.09 19.31
C THR A 513 -11.10 -8.12 20.47
N GLU A 514 -11.27 -8.59 21.71
CA GLU A 514 -10.96 -7.83 22.94
C GLU A 514 -9.51 -7.37 22.96
N ALA A 515 -8.56 -8.23 22.55
CA ALA A 515 -7.16 -7.86 22.42
C ALA A 515 -6.92 -6.75 21.39
N LYS A 516 -7.71 -6.71 20.31
CA LYS A 516 -7.62 -5.68 19.25
C LYS A 516 -8.10 -4.35 19.82
N ILE A 517 -9.27 -4.32 20.45
CA ILE A 517 -9.84 -3.13 21.09
C ILE A 517 -8.89 -2.55 22.12
N LEU A 518 -8.35 -3.40 23.00
CA LEU A 518 -7.42 -2.96 24.02
C LEU A 518 -6.19 -2.26 23.42
N ILE A 519 -5.67 -2.77 22.30
CA ILE A 519 -4.54 -2.15 21.58
C ILE A 519 -4.92 -0.78 21.01
N TYR A 520 -6.09 -0.67 20.37
CA TYR A 520 -6.54 0.60 19.78
C TYR A 520 -6.88 1.63 20.85
N GLN A 521 -7.53 1.23 21.94
CA GLN A 521 -7.75 2.08 23.12
C GLN A 521 -6.43 2.52 23.75
N THR A 522 -5.51 1.60 23.98
CA THR A 522 -4.19 1.92 24.56
C THR A 522 -3.39 2.82 23.62
N ALA A 523 -3.46 2.60 22.31
CA ALA A 523 -2.80 3.43 21.32
C ALA A 523 -3.40 4.84 21.31
N LEU A 524 -4.73 4.94 21.33
CA LEU A 524 -5.44 6.20 21.45
C LEU A 524 -5.02 6.93 22.71
N ASP A 525 -5.08 6.29 23.88
CA ASP A 525 -4.72 6.90 25.16
C ASP A 525 -3.24 7.32 25.18
N TRP A 526 -2.35 6.50 24.60
CA TRP A 526 -0.93 6.81 24.50
C TRP A 526 -0.68 8.03 23.61
N VAL A 527 -1.33 8.09 22.46
CA VAL A 527 -1.30 9.24 21.55
C VAL A 527 -1.87 10.49 22.21
N LEU A 528 -3.02 10.35 22.88
CA LEU A 528 -3.69 11.41 23.60
C LEU A 528 -2.87 11.93 24.79
N THR A 529 -1.94 11.16 25.35
CA THR A 529 -1.22 11.54 26.59
C THR A 529 0.27 11.82 26.41
N GLN A 530 0.97 11.19 25.46
CA GLN A 530 2.45 11.21 25.38
C GLN A 530 3.04 11.88 24.14
N GLN A 531 2.31 11.96 23.01
CA GLN A 531 2.85 12.54 21.75
C GLN A 531 2.64 14.06 21.59
N ARG A 532 2.26 14.77 22.64
CA ARG A 532 1.89 16.19 22.54
C ARG A 532 3.11 17.14 22.46
N PRO A 533 3.14 18.12 21.53
CA PRO A 533 4.05 19.26 21.62
C PRO A 533 3.74 20.11 22.86
N GLU A 534 4.76 20.52 23.63
CA GLU A 534 4.61 21.31 24.88
C GLU A 534 3.81 22.62 24.72
N GLN A 535 3.77 23.22 23.52
CA GLN A 535 3.06 24.49 23.25
C GLN A 535 1.55 24.30 23.01
N LEU A 536 1.13 23.29 22.25
CA LEU A 536 -0.29 22.92 22.09
C LEU A 536 -0.94 22.45 23.41
N ASN A 537 -0.09 22.07 24.37
CA ASN A 537 -0.42 21.48 25.65
C ASN A 537 -0.88 22.45 26.74
N PHE A 538 -0.78 23.77 26.53
CA PHE A 538 -1.26 24.77 27.51
C PHE A 538 -2.50 25.52 27.02
N GLU A 539 -2.72 25.55 25.70
CA GLU A 539 -3.68 26.45 25.06
C GLU A 539 -5.08 25.80 24.88
N LEU A 540 -5.15 24.46 24.81
CA LEU A 540 -6.39 23.66 24.69
C LEU A 540 -6.81 22.94 25.99
N THR A 541 -6.00 22.97 27.04
CA THR A 541 -5.99 21.99 28.14
C THR A 541 -6.53 22.49 29.47
N GLU A 542 -7.27 23.60 29.50
CA GLU A 542 -8.12 23.89 30.66
C GLU A 542 -9.37 22.99 30.70
N GLN A 543 -9.66 22.19 29.65
CA GLN A 543 -10.79 21.24 29.61
C GLN A 543 -10.34 19.84 29.12
N GLU A 544 -11.12 18.82 29.48
CA GLU A 544 -10.68 17.49 29.91
C GLU A 544 -10.35 16.52 28.75
N THR A 545 -9.58 15.47 29.02
CA THR A 545 -9.13 14.47 28.00
C THR A 545 -10.30 13.78 27.28
N GLU A 546 -11.50 13.82 27.86
CA GLU A 546 -12.75 13.27 27.31
C GLU A 546 -13.30 14.09 26.14
N ASP A 547 -13.16 15.41 26.16
CA ASP A 547 -13.75 16.24 25.10
C ASP A 547 -13.01 16.05 23.76
N LEU A 548 -11.70 15.83 23.82
CA LEU A 548 -10.91 15.51 22.65
C LEU A 548 -11.20 14.09 22.14
N ARG A 549 -11.48 13.14 23.04
CA ARG A 549 -11.96 11.80 22.65
C ARG A 549 -13.26 11.92 21.86
N ARG A 550 -14.20 12.77 22.31
CA ARG A 550 -15.47 13.07 21.63
C ARG A 550 -15.27 13.58 20.21
N ILE A 551 -14.36 14.54 20.02
CA ILE A 551 -14.02 15.07 18.68
C ILE A 551 -13.43 13.97 17.78
N LEU A 552 -12.57 13.10 18.31
CA LEU A 552 -11.97 12.00 17.53
C LEU A 552 -12.98 10.91 17.15
N THR A 553 -13.94 10.60 18.03
CA THR A 553 -15.02 9.65 17.73
C THR A 553 -15.97 10.19 16.67
N GLU A 554 -16.30 11.48 16.71
CA GLU A 554 -17.09 12.14 15.65
C GLU A 554 -16.34 12.19 14.31
N ALA A 555 -15.05 12.54 14.34
CA ALA A 555 -14.20 12.48 13.15
C ALA A 555 -14.12 11.04 12.60
N GLY A 556 -14.01 10.03 13.47
CA GLY A 556 -14.06 8.61 13.13
C GLY A 556 -15.33 8.22 12.36
N LEU A 557 -16.47 8.66 12.87
CA LEU A 557 -17.75 8.47 12.21
C LEU A 557 -17.77 9.17 10.85
N CYS A 558 -17.49 10.48 10.78
CA CYS A 558 -17.46 11.24 9.53
C CYS A 558 -16.55 10.63 8.46
N VAL A 559 -15.34 10.20 8.83
CA VAL A 559 -14.42 9.53 7.89
C VAL A 559 -15.03 8.25 7.35
N THR A 560 -15.69 7.47 8.20
CA THR A 560 -16.38 6.24 7.78
C THR A 560 -17.57 6.57 6.87
N GLN A 561 -18.32 7.63 7.17
CA GLN A 561 -19.45 8.10 6.36
C GLN A 561 -19.06 8.60 4.98
N ALA A 562 -17.90 9.24 4.87
CA ALA A 562 -17.35 9.71 3.61
C ALA A 562 -16.73 8.58 2.74
N GLY A 563 -16.79 7.31 3.18
CA GLY A 563 -16.23 6.17 2.44
C GLY A 563 -14.91 5.63 2.99
N GLY A 564 -14.53 6.00 4.22
CA GLY A 564 -13.49 5.33 5.01
C GLY A 564 -12.05 5.79 4.75
N GLU A 565 -11.84 6.90 4.02
CA GLU A 565 -10.49 7.38 3.67
C GLU A 565 -10.22 8.80 4.18
N SER A 566 -11.16 9.74 4.06
CA SER A 566 -11.03 11.09 4.65
C SER A 566 -12.38 11.76 4.78
N ALA A 567 -12.53 12.68 5.74
CA ALA A 567 -13.70 13.55 5.86
C ALA A 567 -13.28 15.02 5.78
N SER A 568 -14.12 15.87 5.20
CA SER A 568 -13.88 17.31 5.19
C SER A 568 -13.99 17.88 6.62
N ILE A 569 -13.19 18.91 6.91
CA ILE A 569 -13.26 19.65 8.19
C ILE A 569 -14.64 20.28 8.35
N ALA A 570 -15.23 20.78 7.26
CA ALA A 570 -16.59 21.33 7.25
C ALA A 570 -17.63 20.32 7.71
N MET A 571 -17.53 19.05 7.27
CA MET A 571 -18.41 17.97 7.72
C MET A 571 -18.27 17.70 9.22
N ILE A 572 -17.03 17.67 9.73
CA ILE A 572 -16.76 17.45 11.16
C ILE A 572 -17.27 18.64 12.00
N GLU A 573 -17.02 19.87 11.55
CA GLU A 573 -17.50 21.09 12.21
C GLU A 573 -19.03 21.17 12.23
N GLU A 574 -19.70 20.83 11.13
CA GLU A 574 -21.16 20.79 11.06
C GLU A 574 -21.75 19.80 12.05
N ARG A 575 -21.14 18.63 12.21
CA ARG A 575 -21.60 17.62 13.17
C ARG A 575 -21.36 18.04 14.61
N ILE A 576 -20.22 18.66 14.89
CA ILE A 576 -19.90 19.16 16.22
C ILE A 576 -20.78 20.35 16.64
N LYS A 577 -21.38 21.10 15.70
CA LYS A 577 -22.33 22.19 16.04
C LYS A 577 -23.52 21.70 16.89
N GLY A 578 -23.88 20.43 16.81
CA GLY A 578 -24.96 19.82 17.60
C GLY A 578 -24.54 19.38 19.01
N ASP A 579 -23.24 19.36 19.33
CA ASP A 579 -22.72 19.00 20.67
C ASP A 579 -22.27 20.29 21.39
N ASP A 580 -23.08 20.76 22.34
CA ASP A 580 -22.86 22.02 23.06
C ASP A 580 -21.49 22.07 23.77
N ARG A 581 -20.99 20.93 24.26
CA ARG A 581 -19.69 20.85 24.97
C ARG A 581 -18.52 20.95 24.00
N ALA A 582 -18.56 20.19 22.91
CA ALA A 582 -17.53 20.24 21.88
C ALA A 582 -17.52 21.60 21.15
N LYS A 583 -18.70 22.23 21.00
CA LYS A 583 -18.85 23.60 20.48
C LYS A 583 -18.21 24.65 21.38
N GLU A 584 -18.46 24.62 22.69
CA GLU A 584 -17.80 25.51 23.65
C GLU A 584 -16.28 25.40 23.59
N LEU A 585 -15.76 24.18 23.42
CA LEU A 585 -14.33 23.93 23.29
C LEU A 585 -13.74 24.50 22.00
N LEU A 586 -14.42 24.31 20.88
CA LEU A 586 -14.00 24.88 19.60
C LEU A 586 -14.07 26.40 19.58
N GLU A 587 -15.09 27.01 20.21
CA GLU A 587 -15.21 28.46 20.41
C GLU A 587 -14.04 29.00 21.27
N LYS A 588 -13.78 28.39 22.43
CA LYS A 588 -12.64 28.75 23.30
C LYS A 588 -11.30 28.60 22.59
N ALA A 589 -11.14 27.53 21.81
CA ALA A 589 -9.94 27.28 21.04
C ALA A 589 -9.77 28.30 19.89
N LYS A 590 -10.86 28.70 19.22
CA LYS A 590 -10.86 29.70 18.14
C LYS A 590 -10.48 31.09 18.63
N GLN A 591 -10.92 31.46 19.83
CA GLN A 591 -10.56 32.73 20.47
C GLN A 591 -9.07 32.80 20.87
N ARG A 592 -8.41 31.66 21.08
CA ARG A 592 -7.01 31.57 21.56
C ARG A 592 -5.98 31.29 20.45
N LEU A 593 -6.30 30.43 19.47
CA LEU A 593 -5.38 29.92 18.44
C LEU A 593 -5.50 30.63 17.07
N GLY A 594 -6.49 31.51 16.88
CA GLY A 594 -6.79 32.09 15.57
C GLY A 594 -7.48 31.10 14.63
N ASP A 595 -7.15 31.11 13.33
CA ASP A 595 -7.89 30.35 12.32
C ASP A 595 -7.77 28.81 12.49
N ASN A 596 -8.94 28.16 12.55
CA ASN A 596 -9.17 26.70 12.52
C ASN A 596 -8.54 25.88 13.66
N PRO A 597 -9.04 26.00 14.91
CA PRO A 597 -8.58 25.21 16.06
C PRO A 597 -8.77 23.69 15.89
N LEU A 598 -9.86 23.26 15.25
CA LEU A 598 -10.13 21.86 14.94
C LEU A 598 -9.05 21.27 14.02
N ARG A 599 -8.58 22.05 13.04
CA ARG A 599 -7.50 21.67 12.13
C ARG A 599 -6.19 21.44 12.88
N ASN A 600 -5.85 22.30 13.85
CA ASN A 600 -4.62 22.19 14.63
C ASN A 600 -4.69 21.05 15.65
N ALA A 601 -5.84 20.85 16.31
CA ALA A 601 -6.06 19.71 17.20
C ALA A 601 -5.93 18.39 16.43
N LEU A 602 -6.65 18.23 15.32
CA LEU A 602 -6.61 17.03 14.50
C LEU A 602 -5.21 16.80 13.88
N ALA A 603 -4.51 17.85 13.46
CA ALA A 603 -3.14 17.75 12.93
C ALA A 603 -2.14 17.09 13.90
N SER A 604 -2.38 17.20 15.21
CA SER A 604 -1.56 16.56 16.25
C SER A 604 -1.92 15.09 16.50
N PHE A 605 -3.12 14.64 16.11
CA PHE A 605 -3.68 13.32 16.41
C PHE A 605 -3.69 12.37 15.22
N TYR A 606 -2.58 12.30 14.47
CA TYR A 606 -2.43 11.37 13.35
C TYR A 606 -3.28 11.75 12.12
N LEU A 607 -3.46 13.05 11.88
CA LEU A 607 -4.22 13.54 10.72
C LEU A 607 -3.33 14.56 10.00
N ARG A 608 -3.05 14.37 8.71
CA ARG A 608 -2.21 15.31 7.95
C ARG A 608 -3.11 16.25 7.16
N PRO A 609 -3.00 17.58 7.33
CA PRO A 609 -3.90 18.53 6.65
C PRO A 609 -3.80 18.39 5.13
N ALA A 610 -4.93 18.24 4.43
CA ALA A 610 -4.99 18.41 2.98
C ALA A 610 -4.54 19.85 2.60
N HIS A 611 -3.81 20.01 1.49
CA HIS A 611 -3.14 21.25 1.14
C HIS A 611 -3.99 22.27 0.34
N THR A 612 -5.29 22.04 0.16
CA THR A 612 -6.21 22.99 -0.50
C THR A 612 -7.15 23.68 0.49
N LYS A 613 -7.78 24.78 0.05
CA LYS A 613 -8.52 25.77 0.86
C LYS A 613 -9.72 25.23 1.67
N GLU A 614 -10.06 23.96 1.58
CA GLU A 614 -10.99 23.28 2.49
C GLU A 614 -10.29 22.01 2.98
N GLY A 615 -9.92 21.99 4.26
CA GLY A 615 -9.09 20.92 4.82
C GLY A 615 -9.87 19.63 4.98
N ALA A 616 -9.26 18.49 4.67
CA ALA A 616 -9.77 17.16 4.96
C ALA A 616 -8.88 16.45 6.00
N VAL A 617 -9.50 15.51 6.70
CA VAL A 617 -8.98 14.78 7.85
C VAL A 617 -8.94 13.29 7.47
N GLU A 618 -7.75 12.70 7.41
CA GLU A 618 -7.52 11.27 7.10
C GLU A 618 -6.79 10.59 8.25
N PHE A 619 -7.34 9.47 8.74
CA PHE A 619 -6.65 8.61 9.69
C PHE A 619 -5.49 7.85 9.02
N VAL A 620 -4.31 7.87 9.64
CA VAL A 620 -3.10 7.16 9.17
C VAL A 620 -3.33 5.65 8.92
N HIS A 621 -4.36 5.05 9.52
CA HIS A 621 -4.75 3.67 9.26
C HIS A 621 -6.27 3.47 9.38
N LYS A 622 -6.88 2.79 8.38
CA LYS A 622 -8.34 2.54 8.26
C LYS A 622 -8.97 2.00 9.55
N SER A 623 -8.29 1.06 10.20
CA SER A 623 -8.81 0.44 11.42
C SER A 623 -8.90 1.37 12.64
N PHE A 624 -8.23 2.53 12.65
CA PHE A 624 -8.50 3.56 13.66
C PHE A 624 -9.85 4.25 13.38
N GLY A 625 -10.11 4.65 12.13
CA GLY A 625 -11.41 5.21 11.74
C GLY A 625 -12.57 4.26 12.05
N GLU A 626 -12.43 2.99 11.67
CA GLU A 626 -13.41 1.93 12.00
C GLU A 626 -13.60 1.74 13.52
N PHE A 627 -12.51 1.83 14.29
CA PHE A 627 -12.56 1.71 15.75
C PHE A 627 -13.24 2.92 16.40
N PHE A 628 -12.91 4.14 15.98
CA PHE A 628 -13.55 5.36 16.48
C PHE A 628 -15.02 5.43 16.11
N CYS A 629 -15.38 5.01 14.89
CA CYS A 629 -16.76 4.85 14.47
C CYS A 629 -17.50 3.86 15.39
N ALA A 630 -16.92 2.67 15.64
CA ALA A 630 -17.50 1.71 16.57
C ALA A 630 -17.64 2.26 18.00
N LYS A 631 -16.68 3.07 18.47
CA LYS A 631 -16.76 3.73 19.79
C LYS A 631 -17.87 4.77 19.84
N ARG A 632 -18.03 5.59 18.79
CA ARG A 632 -19.13 6.55 18.68
C ARG A 632 -20.49 5.87 18.65
N LEU A 633 -20.59 4.76 17.92
CA LEU A 633 -21.80 3.93 17.87
C LEU A 633 -22.11 3.33 19.25
N GLN A 634 -21.11 2.80 19.97
CA GLN A 634 -21.28 2.26 21.32
C GLN A 634 -21.92 3.30 22.25
N GLU A 635 -21.39 4.53 22.28
CA GLU A 635 -21.90 5.61 23.13
C GLU A 635 -23.38 5.93 22.84
N SER A 636 -23.77 6.03 21.56
CA SER A 636 -25.19 6.24 21.22
C SER A 636 -26.07 5.04 21.58
N LEU A 637 -25.62 3.81 21.31
CA LEU A 637 -26.43 2.62 21.64
C LEU A 637 -26.67 2.48 23.15
N GLU A 638 -25.72 2.92 23.98
CA GLU A 638 -25.88 2.96 25.44
C GLU A 638 -26.88 4.04 25.86
N GLU A 639 -26.76 5.25 25.31
CA GLU A 639 -27.69 6.38 25.52
C GLU A 639 -29.14 6.00 25.15
N TRP A 640 -29.33 5.20 24.09
CA TRP A 640 -30.65 4.70 23.68
C TRP A 640 -31.32 3.80 24.73
N THR A 641 -30.57 3.28 25.70
CA THR A 641 -31.10 2.42 26.76
C THR A 641 -31.24 3.10 28.12
N GLU A 642 -30.86 4.38 28.19
CA GLU A 642 -30.98 5.16 29.41
C GLU A 642 -32.44 5.43 29.79
N SER A 643 -32.68 5.46 31.10
CA SER A 643 -34.01 5.66 31.66
C SER A 643 -34.37 7.15 31.70
N GLY A 644 -35.56 7.50 31.22
CA GLY A 644 -36.03 8.88 31.16
C GLY A 644 -36.44 9.47 32.52
N LYS A 645 -36.65 10.80 32.56
CA LYS A 645 -37.18 11.48 33.76
C LYS A 645 -38.69 11.19 33.90
N LYS A 646 -39.15 11.03 35.16
CA LYS A 646 -40.54 10.75 35.63
C LYS A 646 -41.62 10.58 34.54
N ARG A 647 -42.17 9.36 34.43
CA ARG A 647 -43.22 8.84 33.51
C ARG A 647 -42.77 8.38 32.12
N GLN A 648 -41.54 8.66 31.68
CA GLN A 648 -40.99 8.10 30.42
C GLN A 648 -40.10 6.86 30.72
N ARG A 649 -40.29 5.78 29.95
CA ARG A 649 -39.50 4.53 30.10
C ARG A 649 -38.04 4.71 29.65
N PHE A 650 -37.81 5.52 28.62
CA PHE A 650 -36.49 5.82 28.04
C PHE A 650 -36.26 7.33 27.97
N TYR A 651 -34.99 7.73 27.93
CA TYR A 651 -34.57 9.13 27.80
C TYR A 651 -34.96 9.73 26.43
N LEU A 652 -34.72 8.97 25.35
CA LEU A 652 -35.11 9.35 23.99
C LEU A 652 -36.49 8.76 23.65
N ASN A 653 -37.36 9.56 23.02
CA ASN A 653 -38.61 9.07 22.46
C ASN A 653 -38.38 8.29 21.13
N ASP A 654 -39.43 7.69 20.57
CA ASP A 654 -39.29 6.84 19.36
C ASP A 654 -39.02 7.63 18.07
N GLU A 655 -39.42 8.90 18.00
CA GLU A 655 -39.11 9.79 16.86
C GLU A 655 -37.64 10.22 16.88
N GLN A 656 -37.13 10.65 18.04
CA GLN A 656 -35.73 11.01 18.27
C GLN A 656 -34.80 9.82 18.02
N LEU A 657 -35.20 8.61 18.47
CA LEU A 657 -34.46 7.39 18.17
C LEU A 657 -34.39 7.14 16.66
N ALA A 658 -35.50 7.29 15.94
CA ALA A 658 -35.50 7.13 14.49
C ALA A 658 -34.55 8.14 13.83
N GLU A 659 -34.60 9.41 14.23
CA GLU A 659 -33.67 10.45 13.72
C GLU A 659 -32.20 10.07 13.94
N GLU A 660 -31.83 9.59 15.13
CA GLU A 660 -30.46 9.15 15.41
C GLU A 660 -30.08 7.88 14.63
N ILE A 661 -31.00 6.92 14.47
CA ILE A 661 -30.76 5.71 13.68
C ILE A 661 -30.47 6.08 12.21
N TYR A 662 -31.24 7.00 11.63
CA TYR A 662 -31.00 7.47 10.27
C TYR A 662 -29.69 8.25 10.14
N ASP A 663 -29.34 9.08 11.11
CA ASP A 663 -28.08 9.84 11.12
C ASP A 663 -26.84 8.92 11.21
N LEU A 664 -26.91 7.90 12.07
CA LEU A 664 -25.79 6.99 12.35
C LEU A 664 -25.68 5.84 11.36
N PHE A 665 -26.75 5.43 10.67
CA PHE A 665 -26.72 4.23 9.83
C PHE A 665 -27.09 4.46 8.36
N GLY A 666 -27.39 5.70 7.96
CA GLY A 666 -27.85 6.04 6.61
C GLY A 666 -26.78 6.19 5.52
N TYR A 667 -25.50 5.95 5.82
CA TYR A 667 -24.37 6.35 4.96
C TYR A 667 -23.68 5.20 4.18
N GLY A 668 -24.15 3.97 4.34
CA GLY A 668 -23.54 2.77 3.73
C GLY A 668 -23.59 1.56 4.66
N GLY A 669 -23.22 0.39 4.15
CA GLY A 669 -23.19 -0.85 4.94
C GLY A 669 -22.07 -0.87 5.99
N LEU A 670 -22.38 -1.29 7.21
CA LEU A 670 -21.36 -1.48 8.25
C LEU A 670 -20.37 -2.58 7.87
N THR A 671 -19.07 -2.31 8.07
CA THR A 671 -18.04 -3.32 7.82
C THR A 671 -18.01 -4.35 8.96
N PRO A 672 -17.60 -5.61 8.68
CA PRO A 672 -17.41 -6.63 9.71
C PRO A 672 -16.49 -6.16 10.85
N GLU A 673 -15.47 -5.38 10.53
CA GLU A 673 -14.56 -4.80 11.52
C GLU A 673 -15.25 -3.85 12.49
N ILE A 674 -16.09 -2.94 12.00
CA ILE A 674 -16.84 -1.98 12.85
C ILE A 674 -17.77 -2.74 13.78
N VAL A 675 -18.51 -3.71 13.24
CA VAL A 675 -19.47 -4.50 14.01
C VAL A 675 -18.78 -5.36 15.07
N ASP A 676 -17.67 -6.01 14.73
CA ASP A 676 -16.86 -6.77 15.68
C ASP A 676 -16.33 -5.87 16.81
N TYR A 677 -15.87 -4.66 16.49
CA TYR A 677 -15.43 -3.69 17.51
C TYR A 677 -16.59 -3.24 18.39
N LEU A 678 -17.71 -2.87 17.78
CA LEU A 678 -18.90 -2.38 18.46
C LEU A 678 -19.41 -3.41 19.49
N MET A 679 -19.59 -4.65 19.05
CA MET A 679 -20.11 -5.71 19.93
C MET A 679 -19.16 -6.04 21.08
N ALA A 680 -17.85 -6.00 20.85
CA ALA A 680 -16.90 -6.24 21.92
C ALA A 680 -16.70 -5.03 22.86
N LEU A 681 -16.91 -3.80 22.37
CA LEU A 681 -17.00 -2.59 23.23
C LEU A 681 -18.24 -2.65 24.13
N LEU A 682 -19.41 -2.95 23.57
CA LEU A 682 -20.66 -3.13 24.32
C LEU A 682 -20.55 -4.26 25.35
N ALA A 683 -19.96 -5.40 24.98
CA ALA A 683 -19.79 -6.53 25.89
C ALA A 683 -18.86 -6.24 27.08
N ALA A 684 -17.95 -5.26 26.94
CA ALA A 684 -17.02 -4.83 27.98
C ALA A 684 -17.59 -3.70 28.86
N SER A 685 -18.67 -3.04 28.44
CA SER A 685 -19.29 -1.93 29.15
C SER A 685 -20.22 -2.41 30.26
N GLU A 686 -20.18 -1.75 31.41
CA GLU A 686 -21.11 -2.00 32.53
C GLU A 686 -22.51 -1.39 32.28
N GLU A 687 -22.59 -0.42 31.37
CA GLU A 687 -23.82 0.30 31.03
C GLU A 687 -24.65 -0.43 29.96
N PHE A 688 -24.11 -1.51 29.38
CA PHE A 688 -24.76 -2.22 28.30
C PHE A 688 -26.03 -2.98 28.73
N ARG A 689 -27.17 -2.55 28.21
CA ARG A 689 -28.52 -3.11 28.45
C ARG A 689 -29.04 -3.82 27.20
N PRO A 690 -28.69 -5.10 26.97
CA PRO A 690 -28.96 -5.79 25.71
C PRO A 690 -30.44 -6.07 25.44
N ILE A 691 -31.28 -6.20 26.47
CA ILE A 691 -32.71 -6.51 26.31
C ILE A 691 -33.45 -5.26 25.81
N GLU A 692 -33.23 -4.14 26.50
CA GLU A 692 -33.81 -2.85 26.15
C GLU A 692 -33.36 -2.39 24.78
N LEU A 693 -32.07 -2.53 24.45
CA LEU A 693 -31.56 -2.19 23.12
C LEU A 693 -32.22 -3.04 22.03
N PHE A 694 -32.36 -4.34 22.27
CA PHE A 694 -33.01 -5.25 21.33
C PHE A 694 -34.48 -4.87 21.10
N GLU A 695 -35.25 -4.61 22.16
CA GLU A 695 -36.65 -4.18 22.06
C GLU A 695 -36.81 -2.91 21.20
N ARG A 696 -35.93 -1.91 21.39
CA ARG A 696 -36.00 -0.65 20.63
C ARG A 696 -35.64 -0.84 19.16
N LEU A 697 -34.57 -1.59 18.87
CA LEU A 697 -34.12 -1.85 17.50
C LEU A 697 -35.11 -2.75 16.74
N GLU A 698 -35.72 -3.73 17.41
CA GLU A 698 -36.71 -4.63 16.80
C GLU A 698 -37.98 -3.85 16.45
N ASN A 699 -38.45 -2.95 17.33
CA ASN A 699 -39.58 -2.07 17.05
C ASN A 699 -39.31 -1.18 15.82
N PHE A 700 -38.14 -0.53 15.77
CA PHE A 700 -37.73 0.25 14.58
C PHE A 700 -37.69 -0.62 13.31
N TYR A 701 -37.10 -1.81 13.39
CA TYR A 701 -37.00 -2.73 12.24
C TYR A 701 -38.36 -3.14 11.69
N LEU A 702 -39.34 -3.42 12.55
CA LEU A 702 -40.70 -3.78 12.13
C LEU A 702 -41.40 -2.60 11.44
N ARG A 703 -41.33 -1.39 12.04
CA ARG A 703 -41.87 -0.15 11.44
C ARG A 703 -41.23 0.17 10.09
N TRP A 704 -39.93 -0.05 9.96
CA TRP A 704 -39.20 0.08 8.69
C TRP A 704 -39.67 -0.95 7.65
N CYS A 705 -39.86 -2.21 8.06
CA CYS A 705 -40.39 -3.25 7.17
C CYS A 705 -41.81 -2.96 6.66
N ASP A 706 -42.60 -2.24 7.46
CA ASP A 706 -43.97 -1.82 7.13
C ASP A 706 -44.01 -0.55 6.27
N GLY A 707 -42.85 0.08 5.99
CA GLY A 707 -42.72 1.23 5.10
C GLY A 707 -43.07 2.58 5.74
N GLU A 708 -43.21 2.64 7.07
CA GLU A 708 -43.70 3.82 7.79
C GLU A 708 -42.90 5.10 7.48
N PHE A 709 -41.60 4.98 7.24
CA PHE A 709 -40.69 6.12 7.04
C PHE A 709 -40.60 6.61 5.58
N ILE A 710 -41.23 5.92 4.63
CA ILE A 710 -41.18 6.24 3.19
C ILE A 710 -42.44 7.01 2.74
N ASP A 711 -43.59 6.75 3.35
CA ASP A 711 -44.92 7.14 2.82
C ASP A 711 -45.58 8.37 3.50
N ILE A 712 -44.82 9.22 4.22
CA ILE A 712 -45.39 10.37 4.97
C ILE A 712 -45.24 11.70 4.18
N PRO A 713 -46.33 12.49 4.02
CA PRO A 713 -46.33 13.73 3.23
C PRO A 713 -45.72 14.99 3.89
N GLU A 714 -45.32 14.95 5.16
CA GLU A 714 -44.62 16.04 5.87
C GLU A 714 -43.08 15.90 5.78
N GLU A 715 -42.31 16.94 6.14
CA GLU A 715 -40.83 16.95 6.10
C GLU A 715 -40.24 15.71 6.79
N THR A 716 -39.96 14.68 6.00
CA THR A 716 -39.67 13.34 6.51
C THR A 716 -38.30 13.34 7.19
N ILE A 717 -38.13 12.55 8.27
CA ILE A 717 -36.82 12.27 8.88
C ILE A 717 -35.78 11.91 7.81
N LEU A 718 -36.22 11.17 6.79
CA LEU A 718 -35.43 10.81 5.62
C LEU A 718 -34.97 12.02 4.79
N GLN A 719 -35.84 13.02 4.58
CA GLN A 719 -35.52 14.24 3.84
C GLN A 719 -34.49 15.08 4.60
N LYS A 720 -34.68 15.25 5.92
CA LYS A 720 -33.74 15.98 6.79
C LYS A 720 -32.37 15.30 6.81
N THR A 721 -32.34 13.97 6.97
CA THR A 721 -31.10 13.20 6.99
C THR A 721 -30.39 13.23 5.63
N THR A 722 -31.13 13.06 4.53
CA THR A 722 -30.57 13.14 3.18
C THR A 722 -30.00 14.52 2.90
N TRP A 723 -30.70 15.59 3.30
CA TRP A 723 -30.21 16.95 3.14
C TRP A 723 -28.94 17.21 3.97
N ARG A 724 -28.89 16.73 5.22
CA ARG A 724 -27.66 16.79 6.04
C ARG A 724 -26.50 16.05 5.38
N LEU A 725 -26.70 14.82 4.92
CA LEU A 725 -25.66 14.03 4.24
C LEU A 725 -25.20 14.71 2.94
N GLN A 726 -26.12 15.31 2.18
CA GLN A 726 -25.79 16.07 0.97
C GLN A 726 -25.00 17.35 1.28
N ASN A 727 -25.34 18.08 2.34
CA ASN A 727 -24.57 19.23 2.81
C ASN A 727 -23.16 18.84 3.26
N GLN A 728 -22.99 17.61 3.75
CA GLN A 728 -21.72 17.02 4.15
C GLN A 728 -20.90 16.42 2.99
N GLY A 729 -21.35 16.59 1.74
CA GLY A 729 -20.65 16.09 0.54
C GLY A 729 -20.96 14.63 0.17
N ILE A 730 -21.87 13.96 0.89
CA ILE A 730 -22.28 12.57 0.63
C ILE A 730 -23.45 12.58 -0.36
N SER A 731 -23.19 12.21 -1.62
CA SER A 731 -24.20 12.17 -2.69
C SER A 731 -25.04 10.88 -2.65
N LEU A 732 -25.81 10.67 -1.57
CA LEU A 732 -26.77 9.56 -1.47
C LEU A 732 -28.20 10.05 -1.73
N GLY A 733 -28.98 9.23 -2.42
CA GLY A 733 -30.42 9.44 -2.59
C GLY A 733 -31.22 8.95 -1.37
N GLN A 734 -32.42 9.50 -1.15
CA GLN A 734 -33.30 9.14 -0.02
C GLN A 734 -33.51 7.62 0.11
N ARG A 735 -33.79 6.92 -0.99
CA ARG A 735 -33.95 5.45 -0.98
C ARG A 735 -32.69 4.70 -0.56
N GLN A 736 -31.50 5.22 -0.92
CA GLN A 736 -30.24 4.58 -0.55
C GLN A 736 -29.99 4.72 0.95
N VAL A 737 -30.25 5.90 1.50
CA VAL A 737 -30.17 6.18 2.94
C VAL A 737 -31.07 5.20 3.70
N ASP A 738 -32.34 5.09 3.28
CA ASP A 738 -33.30 4.19 3.92
C ASP A 738 -32.90 2.70 3.85
N ILE A 739 -32.45 2.23 2.68
CA ILE A 739 -31.97 0.86 2.51
C ILE A 739 -30.80 0.57 3.46
N TYR A 740 -29.79 1.44 3.52
CA TYR A 740 -28.65 1.21 4.40
C TYR A 740 -29.02 1.26 5.87
N THR A 741 -29.90 2.19 6.28
CA THR A 741 -30.38 2.27 7.66
C THR A 741 -31.04 0.96 8.09
N GLY A 742 -32.01 0.45 7.33
CA GLY A 742 -32.71 -0.78 7.68
C GLY A 742 -31.81 -2.02 7.67
N LEU A 743 -30.90 -2.14 6.70
CA LEU A 743 -29.95 -3.25 6.63
C LEU A 743 -28.94 -3.22 7.78
N ASN A 744 -28.47 -2.04 8.18
CA ASN A 744 -27.55 -1.89 9.31
C ASN A 744 -28.22 -2.22 10.65
N VAL A 745 -29.48 -1.80 10.84
CA VAL A 745 -30.27 -2.21 12.02
C VAL A 745 -30.46 -3.73 12.05
N MET A 746 -30.73 -4.36 10.89
CA MET A 746 -30.81 -5.82 10.79
C MET A 746 -29.49 -6.51 11.20
N ILE A 747 -28.34 -5.96 10.80
CA ILE A 747 -27.02 -6.46 11.22
C ILE A 747 -26.88 -6.42 12.75
N LEU A 748 -27.25 -5.31 13.39
CA LEU A 748 -27.18 -5.19 14.84
C LEU A 748 -28.10 -6.18 15.56
N LEU A 749 -29.31 -6.40 15.05
CA LEU A 749 -30.25 -7.37 15.60
C LEU A 749 -29.73 -8.81 15.49
N LEU A 750 -29.13 -9.18 14.35
CA LEU A 750 -28.48 -10.48 14.16
C LEU A 750 -27.33 -10.68 15.15
N GLU A 751 -26.55 -9.62 15.40
CA GLU A 751 -25.41 -9.66 16.30
C GLU A 751 -25.80 -9.71 17.79
N LEU A 752 -26.83 -8.96 18.19
CA LEU A 752 -27.43 -9.05 19.52
C LEU A 752 -28.03 -10.44 19.77
N HIS A 753 -28.71 -11.01 18.77
CA HIS A 753 -29.18 -12.40 18.84
C HIS A 753 -28.03 -13.36 19.07
N ARG A 754 -26.97 -13.28 18.26
CA ARG A 754 -25.79 -14.14 18.38
C ARG A 754 -25.12 -14.01 19.75
N TYR A 755 -24.99 -12.79 20.27
CA TYR A 755 -24.47 -12.53 21.60
C TYR A 755 -25.34 -13.17 22.70
N ALA A 756 -26.66 -13.10 22.58
CA ALA A 756 -27.60 -13.68 23.53
C ALA A 756 -27.62 -15.22 23.50
N GLN A 757 -27.46 -15.85 22.33
CA GLN A 757 -27.47 -17.31 22.20
C GLN A 757 -26.33 -18.00 22.97
N VAL A 758 -25.21 -17.31 23.19
CA VAL A 758 -24.07 -17.82 23.97
C VAL A 758 -24.32 -17.70 25.49
N LYS A 759 -25.24 -16.82 25.92
CA LYS A 759 -25.51 -16.54 27.35
C LYS A 759 -26.86 -17.13 27.77
N ASN A 760 -26.82 -18.21 28.57
CA ASN A 760 -28.03 -18.91 29.05
C ASN A 760 -29.12 -18.00 29.65
N ARG A 761 -28.74 -16.91 30.33
CA ARG A 761 -29.70 -15.95 30.93
C ARG A 761 -30.44 -15.07 29.90
N LEU A 762 -29.84 -14.84 28.73
CA LEU A 762 -30.37 -13.97 27.67
C LEU A 762 -31.02 -14.74 26.52
N LYS A 763 -30.69 -16.03 26.39
CA LYS A 763 -31.12 -16.89 25.27
C LYS A 763 -32.62 -16.83 24.94
N ASN A 764 -33.48 -16.74 25.94
CA ASN A 764 -34.94 -16.72 25.75
C ASN A 764 -35.54 -15.30 25.72
N LYS A 765 -34.72 -14.27 25.96
CA LYS A 765 -35.17 -12.86 26.02
C LYS A 765 -34.79 -12.08 24.78
N VAL A 766 -33.73 -12.50 24.07
CA VAL A 766 -33.20 -11.83 22.88
C VAL A 766 -33.07 -12.87 21.77
N THR A 767 -34.17 -13.08 21.06
CA THR A 767 -34.28 -13.98 19.91
C THR A 767 -34.82 -13.20 18.73
N PHE A 768 -33.94 -12.91 17.77
CA PHE A 768 -34.33 -12.19 16.58
C PHE A 768 -34.82 -13.15 15.51
N HIS A 769 -36.04 -12.92 15.04
CA HIS A 769 -36.60 -13.58 13.87
C HIS A 769 -36.84 -12.52 12.79
N PRO A 770 -36.02 -12.44 11.73
CA PRO A 770 -36.20 -11.46 10.66
C PRO A 770 -37.60 -11.44 10.05
N CYS A 771 -38.29 -12.59 10.02
CA CYS A 771 -39.65 -12.74 9.51
C CYS A 771 -40.72 -12.91 10.61
N SER A 772 -40.39 -12.56 11.86
CA SER A 772 -41.11 -12.94 13.09
C SER A 772 -41.10 -14.46 13.33
N GLN A 773 -41.49 -14.88 14.54
CA GLN A 773 -41.50 -16.31 14.90
C GLN A 773 -42.54 -17.07 14.05
N PRO A 774 -42.23 -18.27 13.53
CA PRO A 774 -43.22 -19.12 12.87
C PRO A 774 -44.44 -19.35 13.75
N ASP A 775 -45.61 -19.39 13.13
CA ASP A 775 -46.88 -19.65 13.79
C ASP A 775 -47.37 -18.52 14.75
N SER A 776 -46.68 -17.37 14.75
CA SER A 776 -47.17 -16.11 15.37
C SER A 776 -48.05 -15.31 14.40
N GLU A 777 -48.95 -14.47 14.93
CA GLU A 777 -49.85 -13.62 14.12
C GLU A 777 -49.09 -12.65 13.19
N GLY A 778 -47.87 -12.26 13.57
CA GLY A 778 -47.00 -11.35 12.81
C GLY A 778 -46.01 -12.04 11.85
N PHE A 779 -46.13 -13.35 11.62
CA PHE A 779 -45.22 -14.10 10.75
C PHE A 779 -45.45 -13.79 9.27
N ASP A 780 -44.41 -13.29 8.61
CA ASP A 780 -44.44 -13.03 7.17
C ASP A 780 -43.25 -13.69 6.47
N ALA A 781 -43.53 -14.86 5.88
CA ALA A 781 -42.54 -15.64 5.14
C ALA A 781 -41.96 -14.93 3.90
N GLN A 782 -42.56 -13.83 3.41
CA GLN A 782 -42.05 -13.04 2.29
C GLN A 782 -41.31 -11.78 2.71
N ARG A 783 -41.31 -11.41 3.99
CA ARG A 783 -40.69 -10.15 4.46
C ARG A 783 -39.23 -10.03 4.01
N LEU A 784 -38.43 -11.07 4.23
CA LEU A 784 -37.02 -11.05 3.83
C LEU A 784 -36.83 -10.97 2.30
N LEU A 785 -37.73 -11.59 1.53
CA LEU A 785 -37.72 -11.46 0.06
C LEU A 785 -38.05 -10.02 -0.38
N ARG A 786 -38.97 -9.33 0.30
CA ARG A 786 -39.26 -7.92 0.04
C ARG A 786 -38.06 -7.03 0.38
N ILE A 787 -37.39 -7.28 1.51
CA ILE A 787 -36.15 -6.57 1.90
C ILE A 787 -35.06 -6.77 0.84
N LEU A 788 -34.85 -8.02 0.39
CA LEU A 788 -33.91 -8.35 -0.68
C LEU A 788 -34.23 -7.57 -1.96
N ASN A 789 -35.48 -7.61 -2.41
CA ASN A 789 -35.91 -6.90 -3.62
C ASN A 789 -35.80 -5.38 -3.48
N TYR A 790 -36.14 -4.84 -2.31
CA TYR A 790 -36.02 -3.41 -2.00
C TYR A 790 -34.55 -2.97 -2.03
N SER A 791 -33.65 -3.72 -1.41
CA SER A 791 -32.21 -3.43 -1.43
C SER A 791 -31.60 -3.49 -2.84
N ASN A 792 -32.09 -4.40 -3.69
CA ASN A 792 -31.63 -4.54 -5.07
C ASN A 792 -32.03 -3.35 -5.96
N SER A 793 -32.97 -2.50 -5.52
CA SER A 793 -33.31 -1.25 -6.22
C SER A 793 -32.18 -0.22 -6.20
N ASN A 794 -31.25 -0.30 -5.24
CA ASN A 794 -30.04 0.52 -5.21
C ASN A 794 -28.98 -0.04 -6.17
N LYS A 795 -28.53 -1.27 -5.89
CA LYS A 795 -27.56 -2.01 -6.69
C LYS A 795 -27.84 -3.50 -6.51
N LEU A 796 -27.76 -4.27 -7.59
CA LEU A 796 -27.87 -5.72 -7.53
C LEU A 796 -26.84 -6.29 -6.54
N GLY A 797 -27.31 -7.03 -5.55
CA GLY A 797 -26.46 -7.65 -4.52
C GLY A 797 -26.18 -6.77 -3.29
N THR A 798 -26.84 -5.61 -3.13
CA THR A 798 -26.65 -4.72 -1.96
C THR A 798 -26.86 -5.46 -0.64
N PHE A 799 -27.91 -6.28 -0.52
CA PHE A 799 -28.15 -7.11 0.66
C PHE A 799 -27.01 -8.08 0.93
N ARG A 800 -26.54 -8.78 -0.10
CA ARG A 800 -25.43 -9.74 0.01
C ARG A 800 -24.14 -9.05 0.45
N GLU A 801 -23.82 -7.91 -0.14
CA GLU A 801 -22.63 -7.12 0.17
C GLU A 801 -22.68 -6.54 1.60
N THR A 802 -23.87 -6.18 2.08
CA THR A 802 -24.06 -5.52 3.39
C THR A 802 -24.32 -6.53 4.52
N VAL A 803 -25.37 -7.34 4.40
CA VAL A 803 -25.85 -8.27 5.45
C VAL A 803 -25.29 -9.68 5.29
N GLY A 804 -24.88 -10.07 4.07
CA GLY A 804 -24.54 -11.45 3.75
C GLY A 804 -23.45 -12.09 4.63
N LEU A 805 -22.52 -11.30 5.16
CA LEU A 805 -21.47 -11.78 6.07
C LEU A 805 -21.95 -12.00 7.53
N PHE A 806 -23.11 -11.44 7.88
CA PHE A 806 -23.68 -11.41 9.24
C PHE A 806 -24.82 -12.40 9.45
N LEU A 807 -25.20 -13.20 8.45
CA LEU A 807 -26.29 -14.19 8.54
C LEU A 807 -25.92 -15.47 9.34
N LYS A 808 -24.76 -15.47 10.00
CA LYS A 808 -24.28 -16.59 10.80
C LYS A 808 -25.23 -16.84 11.97
N GLY A 809 -25.75 -18.05 12.07
CA GLY A 809 -26.67 -18.45 13.14
C GLY A 809 -28.04 -17.77 13.07
N ALA A 810 -28.38 -17.13 11.94
CA ALA A 810 -29.69 -16.49 11.77
C ALA A 810 -30.83 -17.52 11.79
N ASP A 811 -31.97 -17.15 12.38
CA ASP A 811 -33.19 -17.94 12.28
C ASP A 811 -33.99 -17.53 11.03
N LEU A 812 -33.96 -18.37 10.01
CA LEU A 812 -34.57 -18.18 8.70
C LEU A 812 -35.54 -19.34 8.38
N ASN A 813 -36.07 -20.00 9.41
CA ASN A 813 -36.96 -21.14 9.25
C ASN A 813 -38.27 -20.77 8.52
N ARG A 814 -38.72 -21.66 7.63
CA ARG A 814 -39.95 -21.51 6.81
C ARG A 814 -40.05 -20.22 5.97
N VAL A 815 -38.97 -19.47 5.78
CA VAL A 815 -38.93 -18.25 4.95
C VAL A 815 -38.99 -18.61 3.46
N LYS A 816 -39.50 -17.70 2.62
CA LYS A 816 -39.51 -17.84 1.15
C LYS A 816 -38.38 -17.00 0.54
N LEU A 817 -37.37 -17.68 0.00
CA LEU A 817 -36.18 -17.10 -0.63
C LEU A 817 -35.90 -17.67 -2.04
N SER A 818 -36.93 -18.22 -2.70
CA SER A 818 -36.80 -18.78 -4.04
C SER A 818 -36.27 -17.75 -5.04
N GLY A 819 -35.31 -18.15 -5.87
CA GLY A 819 -34.73 -17.32 -6.93
C GLY A 819 -33.85 -16.15 -6.46
N THR A 820 -33.42 -16.15 -5.19
CA THR A 820 -32.58 -15.08 -4.63
C THR A 820 -31.08 -15.32 -4.87
N ASP A 821 -30.28 -14.25 -4.86
CA ASP A 821 -28.81 -14.30 -4.92
C ASP A 821 -28.24 -14.22 -3.50
N LEU A 822 -27.71 -15.35 -3.02
CA LEU A 822 -27.07 -15.53 -1.72
C LEU A 822 -25.64 -16.08 -1.87
N ARG A 823 -25.00 -15.83 -3.02
CA ARG A 823 -23.62 -16.27 -3.29
C ARG A 823 -22.65 -15.78 -2.22
N GLY A 824 -21.71 -16.62 -1.81
CA GLY A 824 -20.65 -16.24 -0.86
C GLY A 824 -21.14 -15.76 0.51
N THR A 825 -22.43 -15.90 0.84
CA THR A 825 -22.97 -15.48 2.15
C THR A 825 -22.50 -16.42 3.26
N ASN A 826 -22.46 -15.90 4.48
CA ASN A 826 -22.13 -16.67 5.68
C ASN A 826 -23.40 -17.05 6.43
N LEU A 827 -23.89 -18.25 6.15
CA LEU A 827 -25.06 -18.89 6.77
C LEU A 827 -24.65 -20.02 7.74
N SER A 828 -23.40 -20.01 8.22
CA SER A 828 -22.92 -21.04 9.13
C SER A 828 -23.78 -21.13 10.39
N GLY A 829 -24.24 -22.33 10.73
CA GLY A 829 -25.13 -22.59 11.86
C GLY A 829 -26.52 -21.95 11.79
N ALA A 830 -26.93 -21.36 10.65
CA ALA A 830 -28.26 -20.78 10.49
C ALA A 830 -29.36 -21.85 10.51
N ASP A 831 -30.55 -21.49 10.99
CA ASP A 831 -31.74 -22.34 10.88
C ASP A 831 -32.50 -22.00 9.59
N LEU A 832 -32.40 -22.86 8.59
CA LEU A 832 -33.07 -22.79 7.30
C LEU A 832 -34.10 -23.94 7.16
N SER A 833 -34.60 -24.46 8.29
CA SER A 833 -35.51 -25.60 8.27
C SER A 833 -36.85 -25.23 7.62
N GLY A 834 -37.28 -26.06 6.66
CA GLY A 834 -38.51 -25.83 5.89
C GLY A 834 -38.49 -24.60 4.97
N THR A 835 -37.35 -23.92 4.81
CA THR A 835 -37.21 -22.72 3.97
C THR A 835 -37.37 -23.07 2.49
N LYS A 836 -38.00 -22.18 1.71
CA LYS A 836 -38.14 -22.33 0.26
C LYS A 836 -37.00 -21.61 -0.44
N LEU A 837 -36.08 -22.38 -1.01
CA LEU A 837 -34.85 -21.95 -1.70
C LEU A 837 -34.83 -22.46 -3.16
N ILE A 838 -35.99 -22.55 -3.80
CA ILE A 838 -36.11 -23.08 -5.17
C ILE A 838 -35.36 -22.14 -6.12
N GLY A 839 -34.40 -22.66 -6.88
CA GLY A 839 -33.61 -21.89 -7.84
C GLY A 839 -32.75 -20.78 -7.22
N THR A 840 -32.51 -20.81 -5.91
CA THR A 840 -31.65 -19.84 -5.21
C THR A 840 -30.18 -20.07 -5.60
N ASP A 841 -29.43 -18.98 -5.80
CA ASP A 841 -27.99 -19.04 -6.03
C ASP A 841 -27.22 -18.92 -4.72
N LEU A 842 -26.64 -20.03 -4.27
CA LEU A 842 -25.84 -20.16 -3.06
C LEU A 842 -24.36 -20.44 -3.40
N ASN A 843 -23.91 -20.26 -4.65
CA ASN A 843 -22.53 -20.58 -5.04
C ASN A 843 -21.50 -19.97 -4.07
N GLY A 844 -20.58 -20.79 -3.57
CA GLY A 844 -19.54 -20.40 -2.62
C GLY A 844 -20.02 -19.98 -1.22
N ALA A 845 -21.30 -20.14 -0.88
CA ALA A 845 -21.82 -19.81 0.45
C ALA A 845 -21.27 -20.76 1.54
N ASN A 846 -21.12 -20.23 2.75
CA ASN A 846 -20.73 -20.99 3.94
C ASN A 846 -21.98 -21.39 4.72
N LEU A 847 -22.30 -22.69 4.72
CA LEU A 847 -23.43 -23.34 5.39
C LEU A 847 -22.96 -24.39 6.43
N ILE A 848 -21.73 -24.26 6.94
CA ILE A 848 -21.18 -25.20 7.94
C ILE A 848 -22.14 -25.32 9.13
N GLY A 849 -22.57 -26.55 9.41
CA GLY A 849 -23.47 -26.86 10.53
C GLY A 849 -24.87 -26.22 10.44
N ALA A 850 -25.28 -25.67 9.29
CA ALA A 850 -26.61 -25.10 9.11
C ALA A 850 -27.70 -26.19 9.16
N ASN A 851 -28.89 -25.82 9.63
CA ASN A 851 -30.07 -26.69 9.61
C ASN A 851 -30.91 -26.43 8.36
N LEU A 852 -30.80 -27.28 7.35
CA LEU A 852 -31.57 -27.27 6.11
C LEU A 852 -32.63 -28.38 6.09
N SER A 853 -33.01 -28.91 7.26
CA SER A 853 -33.95 -30.02 7.34
C SER A 853 -35.29 -29.63 6.71
N ARG A 854 -35.81 -30.49 5.82
CA ARG A 854 -37.04 -30.27 5.05
C ARG A 854 -37.04 -29.00 4.17
N ALA A 855 -35.88 -28.37 3.95
CA ALA A 855 -35.77 -27.23 3.05
C ALA A 855 -36.06 -27.65 1.59
N ASN A 856 -36.56 -26.71 0.79
CA ASN A 856 -36.84 -26.94 -0.62
C ASN A 856 -35.82 -26.20 -1.49
N LEU A 857 -34.81 -26.94 -1.96
CA LEU A 857 -33.64 -26.50 -2.73
C LEU A 857 -33.72 -26.99 -4.20
N ILE A 858 -34.91 -27.26 -4.72
CA ILE A 858 -35.09 -27.74 -6.11
C ILE A 858 -34.43 -26.75 -7.08
N GLY A 859 -33.51 -27.25 -7.90
CA GLY A 859 -32.77 -26.44 -8.88
C GLY A 859 -31.87 -25.35 -8.30
N ALA A 860 -31.57 -25.37 -6.99
CA ALA A 860 -30.67 -24.40 -6.38
C ALA A 860 -29.22 -24.60 -6.86
N ASN A 861 -28.46 -23.52 -6.96
CA ASN A 861 -27.03 -23.57 -7.22
C ASN A 861 -26.26 -23.58 -5.90
N LEU A 862 -25.72 -24.74 -5.52
CA LEU A 862 -24.89 -24.99 -4.33
C LEU A 862 -23.43 -25.32 -4.72
N SER A 863 -23.00 -24.96 -5.94
CA SER A 863 -21.62 -25.23 -6.36
C SER A 863 -20.60 -24.53 -5.45
N ASP A 864 -19.51 -25.22 -5.16
CA ASP A 864 -18.42 -24.76 -4.26
C ASP A 864 -18.90 -24.32 -2.85
N THR A 865 -20.08 -24.75 -2.39
CA THR A 865 -20.58 -24.43 -1.04
C THR A 865 -19.92 -25.28 0.04
N ASP A 866 -19.74 -24.70 1.23
CA ASP A 866 -19.33 -25.48 2.41
C ASP A 866 -20.55 -25.83 3.27
N LEU A 867 -20.99 -27.08 3.17
CA LEU A 867 -22.10 -27.70 3.88
C LEU A 867 -21.59 -28.71 4.93
N SER A 868 -20.33 -28.59 5.36
CA SER A 868 -19.73 -29.52 6.32
C SER A 868 -20.54 -29.58 7.62
N GLY A 869 -20.95 -30.79 8.00
CA GLY A 869 -21.78 -31.03 9.19
C GLY A 869 -23.20 -30.45 9.14
N ALA A 870 -23.68 -29.96 8.00
CA ALA A 870 -25.05 -29.44 7.86
C ALA A 870 -26.10 -30.56 7.98
N ASP A 871 -27.31 -30.19 8.42
CA ASP A 871 -28.46 -31.09 8.50
C ASP A 871 -29.42 -30.85 7.34
N LEU A 872 -29.40 -31.73 6.34
CA LEU A 872 -30.25 -31.73 5.15
C LEU A 872 -31.34 -32.82 5.20
N ARG A 873 -31.69 -33.34 6.39
CA ARG A 873 -32.69 -34.41 6.53
C ARG A 873 -34.01 -34.09 5.84
N GLY A 874 -34.46 -34.97 4.96
CA GLY A 874 -35.72 -34.82 4.23
C GLY A 874 -35.81 -33.56 3.35
N SER A 875 -34.68 -32.93 3.02
CA SER A 875 -34.64 -31.79 2.10
C SER A 875 -34.93 -32.21 0.66
N LYS A 876 -35.38 -31.26 -0.17
CA LYS A 876 -35.65 -31.49 -1.60
C LYS A 876 -34.59 -30.78 -2.44
N LEU A 877 -33.67 -31.53 -3.01
CA LEU A 877 -32.51 -31.10 -3.80
C LEU A 877 -32.60 -31.55 -5.27
N ARG A 878 -33.78 -31.94 -5.74
CA ARG A 878 -33.96 -32.44 -7.11
C ARG A 878 -33.42 -31.44 -8.13
N GLY A 879 -32.49 -31.89 -8.97
CA GLY A 879 -31.85 -31.07 -10.01
C GLY A 879 -30.98 -29.92 -9.49
N ALA A 880 -30.58 -29.91 -8.21
CA ALA A 880 -29.66 -28.91 -7.68
C ALA A 880 -28.23 -29.14 -8.20
N ASP A 881 -27.43 -28.08 -8.24
CA ASP A 881 -26.00 -28.16 -8.56
C ASP A 881 -25.17 -28.13 -7.27
N LEU A 882 -24.54 -29.25 -6.91
CA LEU A 882 -23.65 -29.43 -5.75
C LEU A 882 -22.20 -29.65 -6.19
N SER A 883 -21.84 -29.33 -7.43
CA SER A 883 -20.49 -29.56 -7.95
C SER A 883 -19.43 -28.86 -7.09
N GLY A 884 -18.37 -29.60 -6.74
CA GLY A 884 -17.30 -29.10 -5.87
C GLY A 884 -17.68 -28.82 -4.40
N ALA A 885 -18.93 -29.00 -3.99
CA ALA A 885 -19.38 -28.70 -2.63
C ALA A 885 -18.73 -29.61 -1.56
N GLU A 886 -18.58 -29.08 -0.34
CA GLU A 886 -18.05 -29.79 0.82
C GLU A 886 -19.20 -30.23 1.73
N LEU A 887 -19.52 -31.53 1.76
CA LEU A 887 -20.59 -32.13 2.58
C LEU A 887 -20.04 -33.15 3.59
N ARG A 888 -18.82 -32.95 4.07
CA ARG A 888 -18.18 -33.87 5.02
C ARG A 888 -19.01 -33.97 6.30
N ILE A 889 -19.30 -35.19 6.74
CA ILE A 889 -20.06 -35.46 7.98
C ILE A 889 -21.49 -34.86 7.94
N ALA A 890 -21.98 -34.43 6.77
CA ALA A 890 -23.34 -33.89 6.64
C ALA A 890 -24.41 -34.97 6.86
N ASN A 891 -25.58 -34.57 7.34
CA ASN A 891 -26.72 -35.44 7.55
C ASN A 891 -27.75 -35.25 6.43
N ILE A 892 -27.82 -36.19 5.50
CA ILE A 892 -28.62 -36.13 4.28
C ILE A 892 -29.66 -37.27 4.26
N ILE A 893 -30.02 -37.78 5.44
CA ILE A 893 -30.95 -38.91 5.58
C ILE A 893 -32.31 -38.56 4.96
N GLY A 894 -32.80 -39.43 4.07
CA GLY A 894 -34.10 -39.28 3.42
C GLY A 894 -34.26 -38.06 2.51
N ALA A 895 -33.18 -37.38 2.13
CA ALA A 895 -33.26 -36.25 1.20
C ALA A 895 -33.52 -36.73 -0.25
N ASP A 896 -34.21 -35.91 -1.02
CA ASP A 896 -34.42 -36.14 -2.46
C ASP A 896 -33.39 -35.36 -3.28
N ILE A 897 -32.32 -36.02 -3.71
CA ILE A 897 -31.20 -35.47 -4.48
C ILE A 897 -31.23 -36.03 -5.93
N SER A 898 -32.41 -36.44 -6.41
CA SER A 898 -32.56 -37.03 -7.74
C SER A 898 -32.19 -36.04 -8.85
N GLY A 899 -31.47 -36.51 -9.86
CA GLY A 899 -31.01 -35.71 -11.01
C GLY A 899 -30.08 -34.54 -10.67
N ALA A 900 -29.53 -34.46 -9.46
CA ALA A 900 -28.62 -33.40 -9.06
C ALA A 900 -27.20 -33.62 -9.62
N ASN A 901 -26.43 -32.55 -9.73
CA ASN A 901 -25.01 -32.59 -10.10
C ASN A 901 -24.14 -32.63 -8.83
N LEU A 902 -23.43 -33.73 -8.58
CA LEU A 902 -22.49 -33.92 -7.46
C LEU A 902 -21.06 -34.19 -7.95
N ILE A 903 -20.69 -33.69 -9.14
CA ILE A 903 -19.35 -33.90 -9.69
C ILE A 903 -18.31 -33.26 -8.77
N GLY A 904 -17.33 -34.05 -8.35
CA GLY A 904 -16.23 -33.61 -7.49
C GLY A 904 -16.60 -33.22 -6.05
N THR A 905 -17.85 -33.49 -5.62
CA THR A 905 -18.33 -33.18 -4.26
C THR A 905 -17.64 -34.03 -3.19
N TYR A 906 -17.45 -33.48 -2.00
CA TYR A 906 -16.83 -34.16 -0.86
C TYR A 906 -17.86 -34.62 0.18
N LEU A 907 -18.22 -35.90 0.16
CA LEU A 907 -19.21 -36.55 1.05
C LEU A 907 -18.57 -37.51 2.07
N ASN A 908 -17.30 -37.29 2.41
CA ASN A 908 -16.57 -38.18 3.34
C ASN A 908 -17.31 -38.27 4.69
N ALA A 909 -17.53 -39.50 5.16
CA ALA A 909 -18.26 -39.82 6.39
C ALA A 909 -19.67 -39.21 6.51
N ALA A 910 -20.29 -38.80 5.40
CA ALA A 910 -21.65 -38.27 5.39
C ALA A 910 -22.70 -39.38 5.65
N LYS A 911 -23.87 -38.99 6.17
CA LYS A 911 -25.01 -39.89 6.45
C LYS A 911 -26.07 -39.73 5.36
N LEU A 912 -26.16 -40.66 4.42
CA LEU A 912 -27.10 -40.64 3.30
C LEU A 912 -28.15 -41.76 3.37
N SER A 913 -28.37 -42.36 4.54
CA SER A 913 -29.29 -43.49 4.65
C SER A 913 -30.68 -43.15 4.12
N GLY A 914 -31.22 -43.98 3.22
CA GLY A 914 -32.52 -43.77 2.59
C GLY A 914 -32.63 -42.54 1.68
N ALA A 915 -31.52 -41.89 1.30
CA ALA A 915 -31.54 -40.78 0.36
C ALA A 915 -31.88 -41.26 -1.06
N ASN A 916 -32.55 -40.40 -1.84
CA ASN A 916 -32.87 -40.65 -3.25
C ASN A 916 -31.85 -39.94 -4.15
N LEU A 917 -31.02 -40.70 -4.87
CA LEU A 917 -30.04 -40.22 -5.85
C LEU A 917 -30.32 -40.77 -7.26
N ILE A 918 -31.57 -41.09 -7.58
CA ILE A 918 -31.96 -41.55 -8.92
C ILE A 918 -31.48 -40.57 -9.98
N GLY A 919 -30.72 -41.07 -10.96
CA GLY A 919 -30.22 -40.29 -12.09
C GLY A 919 -29.26 -39.14 -11.73
N ALA A 920 -28.69 -39.12 -10.52
CA ALA A 920 -27.74 -38.08 -10.13
C ALA A 920 -26.35 -38.27 -10.80
N GLU A 921 -25.65 -37.17 -11.04
CA GLU A 921 -24.30 -37.14 -11.60
C GLU A 921 -23.26 -37.11 -10.48
N LEU A 922 -22.60 -38.24 -10.18
CA LEU A 922 -21.66 -38.42 -9.08
C LEU A 922 -20.21 -38.64 -9.57
N GLY A 923 -19.87 -38.08 -10.75
CA GLY A 923 -18.55 -38.25 -11.35
C GLY A 923 -17.43 -37.76 -10.43
N GLY A 924 -16.50 -38.65 -10.06
CA GLY A 924 -15.34 -38.29 -9.22
C GLY A 924 -15.67 -37.90 -7.78
N VAL A 925 -16.88 -38.19 -7.29
CA VAL A 925 -17.32 -37.85 -5.92
C VAL A 925 -16.47 -38.56 -4.85
N TYR A 926 -16.27 -37.93 -3.70
CA TYR A 926 -15.56 -38.51 -2.56
C TYR A 926 -16.54 -39.01 -1.50
N LEU A 927 -16.72 -40.33 -1.39
CA LEU A 927 -17.67 -40.99 -0.49
C LEU A 927 -16.97 -41.86 0.57
N ILE A 928 -15.72 -41.55 0.92
CA ILE A 928 -14.92 -42.40 1.81
C ILE A 928 -15.58 -42.49 3.19
N GLY A 929 -15.88 -43.70 3.65
CA GLY A 929 -16.54 -43.95 4.93
C GLY A 929 -17.99 -43.48 5.02
N ALA A 930 -18.65 -43.14 3.90
CA ALA A 930 -20.02 -42.66 3.91
C ALA A 930 -21.02 -43.77 4.26
N ASN A 931 -22.10 -43.43 4.96
CA ASN A 931 -23.22 -44.34 5.22
C ASN A 931 -24.28 -44.18 4.13
N LEU A 932 -24.31 -45.12 3.18
CA LEU A 932 -25.19 -45.19 2.01
C LEU A 932 -26.29 -46.27 2.17
N ARG A 933 -26.61 -46.66 3.42
CA ARG A 933 -27.57 -47.73 3.68
C ARG A 933 -28.96 -47.39 3.12
N GLY A 934 -29.53 -48.25 2.28
CA GLY A 934 -30.86 -48.04 1.71
C GLY A 934 -30.95 -46.88 0.71
N THR A 935 -29.83 -46.34 0.26
CA THR A 935 -29.79 -45.23 -0.71
C THR A 935 -30.18 -45.72 -2.10
N ASP A 936 -30.99 -44.93 -2.83
CA ASP A 936 -31.43 -45.26 -4.19
C ASP A 936 -30.55 -44.56 -5.23
N PHE A 937 -29.68 -45.32 -5.90
CA PHE A 937 -28.77 -44.87 -6.96
C PHE A 937 -29.26 -45.28 -8.36
N ARG A 938 -30.55 -45.59 -8.57
CA ARG A 938 -30.98 -46.09 -9.88
C ARG A 938 -30.63 -45.13 -11.01
N GLY A 939 -29.90 -45.64 -12.01
CA GLY A 939 -29.45 -44.84 -13.15
C GLY A 939 -28.44 -43.72 -12.83
N ALA A 940 -27.87 -43.69 -11.63
CA ALA A 940 -26.88 -42.68 -11.25
C ALA A 940 -25.52 -42.91 -11.92
N ASN A 941 -24.78 -41.83 -12.17
CA ASN A 941 -23.45 -41.89 -12.76
C ASN A 941 -22.35 -41.75 -11.70
N LEU A 942 -21.80 -42.87 -11.23
CA LEU A 942 -20.75 -42.95 -10.21
C LEU A 942 -19.35 -43.13 -10.83
N ARG A 943 -19.14 -42.69 -12.08
CA ARG A 943 -17.85 -42.86 -12.76
C ARG A 943 -16.71 -42.20 -11.97
N GLY A 944 -15.68 -42.95 -11.62
CA GLY A 944 -14.53 -42.45 -10.85
C GLY A 944 -14.83 -42.12 -9.39
N ALA A 945 -16.01 -42.49 -8.87
CA ALA A 945 -16.36 -42.24 -7.48
C ALA A 945 -15.42 -42.98 -6.51
N LYS A 946 -15.09 -42.34 -5.39
CA LYS A 946 -14.22 -42.90 -4.34
C LYS A 946 -15.07 -43.41 -3.18
N LEU A 947 -15.44 -44.69 -3.20
CA LEU A 947 -16.35 -45.33 -2.26
C LEU A 947 -15.62 -46.11 -1.15
N SER A 948 -14.32 -45.92 -0.95
CA SER A 948 -13.56 -46.73 -0.01
C SER A 948 -14.18 -46.68 1.41
N HIS A 949 -14.38 -47.85 2.03
CA HIS A 949 -15.03 -47.99 3.35
C HIS A 949 -16.50 -47.53 3.44
N ALA A 950 -17.19 -47.32 2.32
CA ALA A 950 -18.60 -46.93 2.33
C ALA A 950 -19.54 -48.11 2.66
N ASN A 951 -20.65 -47.82 3.35
CA ASN A 951 -21.68 -48.81 3.69
C ASN A 951 -22.85 -48.74 2.70
N LEU A 952 -22.96 -49.73 1.81
CA LEU A 952 -23.97 -49.88 0.74
C LEU A 952 -25.07 -50.91 1.07
N ASN A 953 -25.21 -51.31 2.34
CA ASN A 953 -26.25 -52.26 2.76
C ASN A 953 -27.65 -51.81 2.32
N SER A 954 -28.41 -52.70 1.69
CA SER A 954 -29.75 -52.46 1.15
C SER A 954 -29.83 -51.33 0.11
N ALA A 955 -28.70 -50.86 -0.43
CA ALA A 955 -28.69 -49.80 -1.44
C ALA A 955 -29.15 -50.33 -2.81
N ASN A 956 -29.77 -49.47 -3.61
CA ASN A 956 -30.24 -49.83 -4.95
C ASN A 956 -29.36 -49.20 -6.02
N LEU A 957 -28.44 -49.96 -6.61
CA LEU A 957 -27.56 -49.51 -7.68
C LEU A 957 -28.06 -49.90 -9.08
N SER A 958 -29.31 -50.34 -9.24
CA SER A 958 -29.77 -50.83 -10.54
C SER A 958 -29.58 -49.80 -11.66
N ARG A 959 -28.94 -50.18 -12.76
CA ARG A 959 -28.58 -49.31 -13.91
C ARG A 959 -27.56 -48.20 -13.62
N ALA A 960 -26.93 -48.18 -12.45
CA ALA A 960 -25.88 -47.20 -12.14
C ALA A 960 -24.59 -47.47 -12.93
N ASN A 961 -23.78 -46.44 -13.16
CA ASN A 961 -22.48 -46.56 -13.82
C ASN A 961 -21.34 -46.45 -12.80
N LEU A 962 -20.59 -47.53 -12.57
CA LEU A 962 -19.45 -47.62 -11.65
C LEU A 962 -18.09 -47.59 -12.34
N SER A 963 -18.02 -47.17 -13.61
CA SER A 963 -16.76 -47.17 -14.36
C SER A 963 -15.65 -46.43 -13.61
N HIS A 964 -14.49 -47.06 -13.39
CA HIS A 964 -13.36 -46.50 -12.64
C HIS A 964 -13.64 -46.11 -11.18
N ALA A 965 -14.77 -46.51 -10.59
CA ALA A 965 -15.03 -46.26 -9.18
C ALA A 965 -14.09 -47.10 -8.29
N ASN A 966 -13.64 -46.56 -7.16
CA ASN A 966 -12.87 -47.29 -6.15
C ASN A 966 -13.82 -47.90 -5.11
N LEU A 967 -13.88 -49.24 -5.06
CA LEU A 967 -14.77 -50.02 -4.19
C LEU A 967 -14.03 -50.70 -3.02
N GLU A 968 -12.85 -50.21 -2.65
CA GLU A 968 -12.04 -50.80 -1.59
C GLU A 968 -12.79 -50.85 -0.23
N ASN A 969 -12.87 -52.04 0.38
CA ASN A 969 -13.43 -52.23 1.72
C ASN A 969 -14.89 -51.74 1.91
N ILE A 970 -15.73 -51.77 0.87
CA ILE A 970 -17.17 -51.47 1.01
C ILE A 970 -17.90 -52.57 1.80
N SER A 971 -19.04 -52.25 2.40
CA SER A 971 -19.98 -53.24 2.95
C SER A 971 -21.30 -53.27 2.15
N TRP A 972 -21.85 -54.46 1.94
CA TRP A 972 -23.14 -54.68 1.29
C TRP A 972 -23.84 -55.91 1.92
N ASP A 973 -25.14 -56.07 1.70
CA ASP A 973 -25.94 -57.22 2.19
C ASP A 973 -26.84 -57.79 1.07
N GLU A 974 -27.60 -58.85 1.38
CA GLU A 974 -28.48 -59.55 0.42
C GLU A 974 -29.57 -58.65 -0.18
N ASP A 975 -29.90 -57.53 0.47
CA ASP A 975 -30.90 -56.56 0.01
C ASP A 975 -30.30 -55.52 -0.96
N THR A 976 -28.97 -55.48 -1.14
CA THR A 976 -28.30 -54.56 -2.07
C THR A 976 -28.58 -54.98 -3.52
N LYS A 977 -29.12 -54.06 -4.34
CA LYS A 977 -29.53 -54.36 -5.73
C LYS A 977 -28.46 -53.93 -6.73
N TRP A 978 -28.03 -54.85 -7.57
CA TRP A 978 -26.97 -54.64 -8.58
C TRP A 978 -27.45 -54.79 -10.05
N GLU A 979 -28.76 -54.84 -10.29
CA GLU A 979 -29.31 -55.18 -11.61
C GLU A 979 -28.88 -54.20 -12.71
N ASN A 980 -28.25 -54.70 -13.79
CA ASN A 980 -27.81 -53.90 -14.94
C ASN A 980 -26.80 -52.78 -14.61
N VAL A 981 -26.00 -52.94 -13.55
CA VAL A 981 -24.89 -52.02 -13.25
C VAL A 981 -23.86 -52.03 -14.38
N LYS A 982 -23.42 -50.86 -14.82
CA LYS A 982 -22.46 -50.68 -15.91
C LYS A 982 -21.07 -50.36 -15.37
N GLY A 983 -20.03 -50.77 -16.10
CA GLY A 983 -18.66 -50.32 -15.84
C GLY A 983 -17.95 -50.96 -14.65
N TRP A 984 -18.57 -51.97 -14.01
CA TRP A 984 -17.97 -52.71 -12.89
C TRP A 984 -16.64 -53.38 -13.30
N GLU A 985 -16.48 -53.78 -14.56
CA GLU A 985 -15.25 -54.34 -15.12
C GLU A 985 -14.05 -53.38 -15.06
N THR A 986 -14.31 -52.07 -15.09
CA THR A 986 -13.28 -51.02 -15.08
C THR A 986 -13.11 -50.38 -13.70
N ALA A 987 -13.89 -50.83 -12.70
CA ALA A 987 -13.78 -50.38 -11.33
C ALA A 987 -12.47 -50.88 -10.70
N ILE A 988 -12.00 -50.16 -9.69
CA ILE A 988 -10.70 -50.37 -9.05
C ILE A 988 -10.93 -50.89 -7.63
N ASN A 989 -10.06 -51.79 -7.17
CA ASN A 989 -10.11 -52.39 -5.82
C ASN A 989 -11.46 -53.06 -5.49
N VAL A 990 -12.07 -53.73 -6.47
CA VAL A 990 -13.35 -54.45 -6.30
C VAL A 990 -13.12 -55.68 -5.40
N PRO A 991 -13.89 -55.86 -4.31
CA PRO A 991 -13.81 -57.06 -3.48
C PRO A 991 -14.10 -58.35 -4.25
N THR A 992 -13.31 -59.40 -4.02
CA THR A 992 -13.48 -60.69 -4.73
C THR A 992 -14.82 -61.36 -4.48
N ALA A 993 -15.43 -61.12 -3.32
CA ALA A 993 -16.78 -61.60 -3.00
C ALA A 993 -17.84 -60.94 -3.89
N LEU A 994 -17.72 -59.64 -4.17
CA LEU A 994 -18.65 -58.89 -5.02
C LEU A 994 -18.56 -59.33 -6.48
N LEU A 995 -17.36 -59.67 -6.96
CA LEU A 995 -17.17 -60.22 -8.32
C LEU A 995 -17.86 -61.57 -8.55
N ARG A 996 -18.27 -62.29 -7.49
CA ARG A 996 -19.05 -63.53 -7.62
C ARG A 996 -20.56 -63.27 -7.66
N GLU A 997 -20.99 -62.08 -7.26
CA GLU A 997 -22.40 -61.69 -7.12
C GLU A 997 -22.87 -60.83 -8.30
N LEU A 998 -21.97 -60.03 -8.89
CA LEU A 998 -22.13 -59.29 -10.15
C LEU A 998 -21.99 -60.22 -11.37
#